data_AF-A0A9P6LG94-F1
#
_entry.id   AF-A0A9P6LG94-F1
#
_cell.length_a   1.000
_cell.length_b   1.000
_cell.length_c   1.000
_cell.angle_alpha   90.00
_cell.angle_beta   90.00
_cell.angle_gamma   90.00
#
_symmetry.space_group_name_H-M   'P 1'
#
loop_
_entity.id
_entity.type
_entity.pdbx_description
1 polymer ?
#
loop_
_entity_poly.entity_id
_entity_poly.type
_entity_poly.pdbx_seq_one_letter_code
_entity_poly.pdbx_strand_id
1 'polypeptide(L)'
;MAPLPPSLLDLYCSYKDSTNYALAWIWLNCRTSAAVPAEDSFKNTAEIIDAAKRVQDQKKEVPQSVLTALSDAIKNRKKVLEIFRGLEVSATSKNDANSDQKHAIFIERLTNVFDILLPLRAANATNPPAPRDEARMLHTINRFESLELLQDIEPAESDVVVGNGPSEPPKAQKQPEIAPKDEARYVYEFLDNHDLVHVLEDDDIGEWLELTFFIYEWDSICKFANDSWVEAAESKISILMAAWVTNMAFIQASAVVERRVRRVAKTYDELVEKWMFHKDKDITITFQDEEGLLDQGNGRFANVQGLCHPGEVLQYRRTKGKYKNVRPEAADRRDPASIIQPPWAWKQAKEDADIVHDDMAFDMFQESTRHLLEKGRAISELESFRGGKWVCEPLIKLWKKSLDEPEEPLSARLVFGLEMLLSTFKSFLWPDVTTNKTNCRIAALRFAHDVKASLVQTLDVLLLDTGDHNKRKDHKARLKSMIAMLDKFCREKRFDLYYQAPWTAGCHMLEFHCLAFNEGVVVCTQYGYLSATLHMYNALRHVGASPIKPIPILEFLCEIFKERLFFNVFPKKNFSTHFRRAEGCGIEKRKDFKGAYYSGLRDPFSRECYRKDPMNPERLSLFHTGHMWNFRPKRWRFWVEIYGKPGSGKPSMREGKRIEKQINAEPSAVLLETTKKKVVPEVEGEKGVARFNFLAAFCLCARIMGRMGEEFPKFTRSNIDLNVKGPALGLAYVDSILDDITAQLYDEQTEKHIDEFRGLVESKNIFENLQEDLEIKDYMWSF
;
A
#
# COMPACT_ATOMS: atom_id res chain seq x y z
N MET A 1 28.41 28.11 1.10
CA MET A 1 26.98 27.74 1.05
C MET A 1 26.16 28.96 1.45
N ALA A 2 25.54 29.64 0.49
CA ALA A 2 24.56 30.67 0.80
C ALA A 2 23.21 29.95 1.02
N PRO A 3 22.58 30.06 2.20
CA PRO A 3 21.26 29.49 2.42
C PRO A 3 20.25 30.19 1.48
N LEU A 4 19.44 29.40 0.79
CA LEU A 4 18.34 29.93 -0.01
C LEU A 4 17.31 30.59 0.92
N PRO A 5 16.62 31.65 0.47
CA PRO A 5 15.53 32.21 1.25
C PRO A 5 14.46 31.11 1.48
N PRO A 6 13.83 31.04 2.67
CA PRO A 6 12.77 30.07 3.01
C PRO A 6 11.59 30.01 2.01
N SER A 7 11.50 30.99 1.12
CA SER A 7 10.43 31.10 0.13
C SER A 7 10.73 30.51 -1.25
N LEU A 8 11.89 29.88 -1.52
CA LEU A 8 12.19 29.46 -2.89
C LEU A 8 11.25 28.36 -3.41
N LEU A 9 10.95 27.34 -2.60
CA LEU A 9 10.02 26.27 -2.99
C LEU A 9 8.60 26.80 -3.12
N ASP A 10 8.17 27.65 -2.20
CA ASP A 10 6.87 28.33 -2.27
C ASP A 10 6.75 29.21 -3.52
N LEU A 11 7.79 29.96 -3.85
CA LEU A 11 7.86 30.79 -5.07
C LEU A 11 7.81 29.90 -6.31
N TYR A 12 8.55 28.79 -6.29
CA TYR A 12 8.59 27.79 -7.34
C TYR A 12 7.21 27.18 -7.61
N CYS A 13 6.62 26.56 -6.59
CA CYS A 13 5.28 25.97 -6.64
C CYS A 13 4.26 27.01 -7.08
N SER A 14 4.30 28.21 -6.48
CA SER A 14 3.38 29.29 -6.81
C SER A 14 3.46 29.72 -8.27
N TYR A 15 4.66 29.89 -8.84
CA TYR A 15 4.75 30.26 -10.25
C TYR A 15 4.36 29.10 -11.17
N LYS A 16 4.66 27.84 -10.83
CA LYS A 16 4.27 26.68 -11.64
C LYS A 16 2.76 26.53 -11.68
N ASP A 17 2.08 26.61 -10.54
CA ASP A 17 0.62 26.56 -10.46
C ASP A 17 -0.02 27.67 -11.29
N SER A 18 0.50 28.90 -11.15
CA SER A 18 0.02 30.06 -11.90
C SER A 18 0.27 29.91 -13.41
N THR A 19 1.42 29.36 -13.79
CA THR A 19 1.76 29.06 -15.20
C THR A 19 0.79 28.00 -15.75
N ASN A 20 0.61 26.88 -15.06
CA ASN A 20 -0.24 25.77 -15.51
C ASN A 20 -1.71 26.19 -15.64
N TYR A 21 -2.23 26.97 -14.68
CA TYR A 21 -3.58 27.49 -14.75
C TYR A 21 -3.80 28.35 -16.00
N ALA A 22 -2.88 29.28 -16.26
CA ALA A 22 -2.96 30.14 -17.44
C ALA A 22 -2.86 29.33 -18.75
N LEU A 23 -1.91 28.40 -18.82
CA LEU A 23 -1.68 27.58 -20.00
C LEU A 23 -2.84 26.62 -20.29
N ALA A 24 -3.44 26.01 -19.27
CA ALA A 24 -4.61 25.15 -19.46
C ALA A 24 -5.79 25.92 -20.04
N TRP A 25 -6.02 27.16 -19.58
CA TRP A 25 -7.05 28.02 -20.16
C TRP A 25 -6.72 28.37 -21.61
N ILE A 26 -5.49 28.78 -21.92
CA ILE A 26 -5.06 29.10 -23.30
C ILE A 26 -5.21 27.88 -24.20
N TRP A 27 -4.85 26.70 -23.71
CA TRP A 27 -4.92 25.44 -24.43
C TRP A 27 -6.36 25.08 -24.80
N LEU A 28 -7.28 25.14 -23.84
CA LEU A 28 -8.71 24.89 -24.05
C LEU A 28 -9.31 25.88 -25.05
N ASN A 29 -8.83 27.13 -25.05
CA ASN A 29 -9.40 28.21 -25.84
C ASN A 29 -8.75 28.44 -27.19
N CYS A 30 -7.53 27.96 -27.44
CA CYS A 30 -6.87 28.14 -28.74
C CYS A 30 -7.30 27.11 -29.81
N ARG A 31 -8.00 26.04 -29.42
CA ARG A 31 -8.46 24.97 -30.33
C ARG A 31 -9.76 25.36 -31.06
N THR A 32 -9.75 25.25 -32.40
CA THR A 32 -10.87 25.66 -33.29
C THR A 32 -11.77 24.51 -33.78
N SER A 33 -11.41 23.23 -33.62
CA SER A 33 -12.27 22.10 -34.02
C SER A 33 -11.77 20.76 -33.45
N ALA A 34 -12.67 19.78 -33.32
CA ALA A 34 -12.46 18.44 -32.75
C ALA A 34 -11.55 17.49 -33.57
N ALA A 35 -10.74 18.01 -34.50
CA ALA A 35 -10.05 17.20 -35.52
C ALA A 35 -8.50 17.25 -35.49
N VAL A 36 -7.88 17.85 -34.46
CA VAL A 36 -6.41 17.85 -34.33
C VAL A 36 -5.95 16.68 -33.44
N PRO A 37 -4.94 15.87 -33.85
CA PRO A 37 -4.46 14.75 -33.06
C PRO A 37 -3.88 15.18 -31.71
N ALA A 38 -3.91 14.24 -30.76
CA ALA A 38 -3.53 14.35 -29.36
C ALA A 38 -2.02 14.61 -29.13
N GLU A 39 -1.51 15.80 -29.43
CA GLU A 39 -0.43 16.32 -28.59
C GLU A 39 -1.08 16.92 -27.35
N ASP A 40 -0.70 16.42 -26.17
CA ASP A 40 -1.42 16.64 -24.91
C ASP A 40 -1.01 17.95 -24.18
N SER A 41 0.01 18.68 -24.64
CA SER A 41 0.48 19.93 -24.02
C SER A 41 1.36 20.81 -24.92
N PHE A 42 1.54 22.08 -24.56
CA PHE A 42 2.61 22.95 -25.09
C PHE A 42 4.01 22.43 -24.75
N LYS A 43 4.95 22.49 -25.70
CA LYS A 43 6.35 22.07 -25.53
C LYS A 43 7.29 23.23 -25.18
N ASN A 44 7.04 24.41 -25.73
CA ASN A 44 7.88 25.59 -25.52
C ASN A 44 7.04 26.88 -25.54
N THR A 45 7.65 27.99 -25.10
CA THR A 45 6.96 29.28 -25.06
C THR A 45 6.61 29.88 -26.43
N ALA A 46 7.25 29.45 -27.53
CA ALA A 46 6.86 29.92 -28.86
C ALA A 46 5.48 29.38 -29.28
N GLU A 47 5.19 28.11 -28.99
CA GLU A 47 3.87 27.51 -29.21
C GLU A 47 2.78 28.22 -28.40
N ILE A 48 3.12 28.67 -27.17
CA ILE A 48 2.21 29.41 -26.30
C ILE A 48 1.90 30.79 -26.90
N ILE A 49 2.90 31.49 -27.44
CA ILE A 49 2.70 32.78 -28.13
C ILE A 49 1.77 32.59 -29.33
N ASP A 50 1.98 31.56 -30.14
CA ASP A 50 1.12 31.28 -31.29
C ASP A 50 -0.30 30.89 -30.87
N ALA A 51 -0.44 30.16 -29.76
CA ALA A 51 -1.75 29.84 -29.18
C ALA A 51 -2.47 31.09 -28.66
N ALA A 52 -1.75 32.00 -27.99
CA ALA A 52 -2.30 33.26 -27.53
C ALA A 52 -2.75 34.16 -28.70
N LYS A 53 -1.97 34.21 -29.79
CA LYS A 53 -2.38 34.88 -31.04
C LYS A 53 -3.65 34.26 -31.61
N ARG A 54 -3.77 32.92 -31.65
CA ARG A 54 -5.01 32.27 -32.08
C ARG A 54 -6.21 32.62 -31.21
N VAL A 55 -6.04 32.73 -29.89
CA VAL A 55 -7.09 33.20 -28.97
C VAL A 55 -7.49 34.64 -29.30
N GLN A 56 -6.50 35.50 -29.58
CA GLN A 56 -6.71 36.88 -30.01
C GLN A 56 -7.45 36.99 -31.35
N ASP A 57 -7.05 36.19 -32.35
CA ASP A 57 -7.70 36.13 -33.66
C ASP A 57 -9.16 35.65 -33.54
N GLN A 58 -9.43 34.73 -32.60
CA GLN A 58 -10.78 34.27 -32.27
C GLN A 58 -11.58 35.29 -31.44
N LYS A 59 -10.95 36.40 -31.00
CA LYS A 59 -11.55 37.44 -30.15
C LYS A 59 -12.23 36.86 -28.89
N LYS A 60 -11.65 35.79 -28.33
CA LYS A 60 -12.18 35.19 -27.10
C LYS A 60 -11.84 36.09 -25.91
N GLU A 61 -12.84 36.34 -25.07
CA GLU A 61 -12.64 37.10 -23.84
C GLU A 61 -11.77 36.30 -22.85
N VAL A 62 -10.82 36.97 -22.22
CA VAL A 62 -9.90 36.37 -21.25
C VAL A 62 -10.39 36.71 -19.84
N PRO A 63 -10.67 35.70 -18.99
CA PRO A 63 -11.03 35.94 -17.59
C PRO A 63 -9.92 36.64 -16.80
N GLN A 64 -10.31 37.50 -15.86
CA GLN A 64 -9.36 38.22 -15.01
C GLN A 64 -8.49 37.27 -14.18
N SER A 65 -9.01 36.12 -13.76
CA SER A 65 -8.25 35.10 -13.03
C SER A 65 -7.06 34.58 -13.84
N VAL A 66 -7.21 34.42 -15.16
CA VAL A 66 -6.15 33.95 -16.07
C VAL A 66 -5.06 35.00 -16.22
N LEU A 67 -5.45 36.27 -16.40
CA LEU A 67 -4.51 37.39 -16.47
C LEU A 67 -3.74 37.56 -15.15
N THR A 68 -4.43 37.44 -14.01
CA THR A 68 -3.80 37.49 -12.69
C THR A 68 -2.81 36.34 -12.50
N ALA A 69 -3.19 35.11 -12.85
CA ALA A 69 -2.28 33.96 -12.78
C ALA A 69 -1.04 34.16 -13.67
N LEU A 70 -1.20 34.64 -14.90
CA LEU A 70 -0.07 34.89 -15.78
C LEU A 70 0.85 36.00 -15.25
N SER A 71 0.27 37.08 -14.71
CA SER A 71 1.03 38.15 -14.04
C SER A 71 1.79 37.64 -12.82
N ASP A 72 1.17 36.82 -11.97
CA ASP A 72 1.79 36.23 -10.79
C ASP A 72 2.91 35.26 -11.18
N ALA A 73 2.71 34.46 -12.24
CA ALA A 73 3.74 33.59 -12.81
C ALA A 73 4.98 34.39 -13.26
N ILE A 74 4.79 35.46 -14.03
CA ILE A 74 5.89 36.34 -14.50
C ILE A 74 6.60 36.97 -13.30
N LYS A 75 5.85 37.51 -12.34
CA LYS A 75 6.40 38.17 -11.15
C LYS A 75 7.24 37.22 -10.31
N ASN A 76 6.73 36.02 -10.03
CA ASN A 76 7.43 35.06 -9.20
C ASN A 76 8.65 34.47 -9.92
N ARG A 77 8.58 34.22 -11.24
CA ARG A 77 9.74 33.80 -12.03
C ARG A 77 10.85 34.86 -12.06
N LYS A 78 10.51 36.15 -12.17
CA LYS A 78 11.48 37.25 -12.04
C LYS A 78 12.21 37.21 -10.70
N LYS A 79 11.49 37.00 -9.60
CA LYS A 79 12.11 36.84 -8.26
C LYS A 79 13.04 35.64 -8.20
N VAL A 80 12.62 34.50 -8.77
CA VAL A 80 13.48 33.30 -8.81
C VAL A 80 14.75 33.59 -9.61
N LEU A 81 14.65 34.21 -10.79
CA LEU A 81 15.81 34.62 -11.58
C LEU A 81 16.75 35.55 -10.79
N GLU A 82 16.20 36.53 -10.06
CA GLU A 82 17.00 37.43 -9.22
C GLU A 82 17.74 36.70 -8.10
N ILE A 83 17.10 35.71 -7.47
CA ILE A 83 17.74 34.86 -6.46
C ILE A 83 18.91 34.08 -7.09
N PHE A 84 18.70 33.46 -8.25
CA PHE A 84 19.75 32.70 -8.95
C PHE A 84 20.91 33.59 -9.39
N ARG A 85 20.65 34.76 -9.97
CA ARG A 85 21.67 35.78 -10.27
C ARG A 85 22.51 36.16 -9.06
N GLY A 86 21.86 36.31 -7.90
CA GLY A 86 22.54 36.59 -6.64
C GLY A 86 23.50 35.48 -6.20
N LEU A 87 23.21 34.23 -6.54
CA LEU A 87 24.07 33.07 -6.27
C LEU A 87 25.24 32.98 -7.26
N GLU A 88 24.99 33.25 -8.55
CA GLU A 88 25.99 33.19 -9.62
C GLU A 88 27.13 34.21 -9.46
N VAL A 89 26.87 35.39 -8.88
CA VAL A 89 27.94 36.39 -8.57
C VAL A 89 29.02 35.82 -7.63
N SER A 90 28.74 34.73 -6.92
CA SER A 90 29.70 34.03 -6.06
C SER A 90 30.39 32.81 -6.71
N ALA A 91 29.89 32.34 -7.85
CA ALA A 91 30.42 31.20 -8.60
C ALA A 91 31.20 31.68 -9.85
N THR A 92 32.32 31.02 -10.19
CA THR A 92 33.27 31.48 -11.22
C THR A 92 33.05 30.85 -12.61
N SER A 93 31.90 30.22 -12.85
CA SER A 93 31.66 29.39 -14.04
C SER A 93 31.07 30.19 -15.23
N LYS A 94 31.52 29.87 -16.46
CA LYS A 94 31.01 30.46 -17.72
C LYS A 94 29.66 29.86 -18.17
N ASN A 95 29.24 28.73 -17.61
CA ASN A 95 28.00 28.05 -17.99
C ASN A 95 26.75 28.71 -17.37
N ASP A 96 26.95 29.48 -16.30
CA ASP A 96 25.89 30.07 -15.48
C ASP A 96 25.14 31.17 -16.24
N ALA A 97 25.89 32.08 -16.88
CA ALA A 97 25.34 33.19 -17.68
C ALA A 97 24.38 32.74 -18.81
N ASN A 98 24.52 31.52 -19.33
CA ASN A 98 23.68 30.99 -20.40
C ASN A 98 22.31 30.49 -19.88
N SER A 99 22.28 29.81 -18.74
CA SER A 99 21.03 29.37 -18.08
C SER A 99 20.18 30.58 -17.68
N ASP A 100 20.87 31.59 -17.17
CA ASP A 100 20.33 32.85 -16.71
C ASP A 100 19.72 33.68 -17.86
N GLN A 101 20.41 33.71 -18.99
CA GLN A 101 19.93 34.32 -20.23
C GLN A 101 18.72 33.58 -20.81
N LYS A 102 18.73 32.25 -20.84
CA LYS A 102 17.59 31.46 -21.32
C LYS A 102 16.34 31.66 -20.47
N HIS A 103 16.48 31.63 -19.14
CA HIS A 103 15.35 31.86 -18.26
C HIS A 103 14.83 33.31 -18.33
N ALA A 104 15.71 34.29 -18.56
CA ALA A 104 15.29 35.66 -18.85
C ALA A 104 14.47 35.76 -20.15
N ILE A 105 14.93 35.11 -21.24
CA ILE A 105 14.21 35.02 -22.51
C ILE A 105 12.85 34.32 -22.32
N PHE A 106 12.81 33.27 -21.51
CA PHE A 106 11.57 32.58 -21.16
C PHE A 106 10.56 33.54 -20.48
N ILE A 107 11.00 34.33 -19.49
CA ILE A 107 10.17 35.33 -18.81
C ILE A 107 9.68 36.41 -19.79
N GLU A 108 10.53 36.85 -20.71
CA GLU A 108 10.17 37.80 -21.76
C GLU A 108 9.06 37.23 -22.65
N ARG A 109 9.18 35.97 -23.07
CA ARG A 109 8.15 35.31 -23.89
C ARG A 109 6.82 35.14 -23.16
N LEU A 110 6.83 34.82 -21.87
CA LEU A 110 5.59 34.85 -21.07
C LEU A 110 4.99 36.25 -20.94
N THR A 111 5.84 37.28 -20.87
CA THR A 111 5.40 38.68 -20.88
C THR A 111 4.72 39.03 -22.21
N ASN A 112 5.28 38.57 -23.34
CA ASN A 112 4.65 38.74 -24.65
C ASN A 112 3.27 38.06 -24.73
N VAL A 113 3.13 36.86 -24.15
CA VAL A 113 1.82 36.17 -24.05
C VAL A 113 0.83 37.02 -23.25
N PHE A 114 1.27 37.58 -22.13
CA PHE A 114 0.44 38.47 -21.31
C PHE A 114 -0.01 39.70 -22.10
N ASP A 115 0.89 40.35 -22.82
CA ASP A 115 0.59 41.54 -23.61
C ASP A 115 -0.36 41.25 -24.79
N ILE A 116 -0.32 40.03 -25.35
CA ILE A 116 -1.27 39.59 -26.39
C ILE A 116 -2.68 39.41 -25.81
N LEU A 117 -2.78 38.83 -24.62
CA LEU A 117 -4.07 38.48 -23.99
C LEU A 117 -4.71 39.63 -23.22
N LEU A 118 -3.92 40.59 -22.72
CA LEU A 118 -4.40 41.71 -21.90
C LEU A 118 -5.48 42.57 -22.60
N PRO A 119 -5.38 42.90 -23.91
CA PRO A 119 -6.43 43.63 -24.62
C PRO A 119 -7.76 42.88 -24.74
N LEU A 120 -7.76 41.55 -24.55
CA LEU A 120 -8.94 40.69 -24.64
C LEU A 120 -9.66 40.52 -23.30
N ARG A 121 -9.31 41.30 -22.28
CA ARG A 121 -9.92 41.23 -20.95
C ARG A 121 -11.45 41.35 -21.05
N ALA A 122 -12.15 40.40 -20.44
CA ALA A 122 -13.61 40.41 -20.38
C ALA A 122 -14.14 41.73 -19.77
N ALA A 123 -15.05 42.41 -20.47
CA ALA A 123 -15.54 43.75 -20.10
C ALA A 123 -16.36 43.77 -18.80
N ASN A 124 -16.87 42.62 -18.34
CA ASN A 124 -17.74 42.49 -17.17
C ASN A 124 -17.02 42.01 -15.89
N ALA A 125 -15.69 42.08 -15.82
CA ALA A 125 -14.90 41.59 -14.68
C ALA A 125 -14.68 42.64 -13.55
N THR A 126 -15.69 43.42 -13.19
CA THR A 126 -15.70 44.29 -11.99
C THR A 126 -16.07 43.55 -10.70
N ASN A 127 -16.25 42.23 -10.73
CA ASN A 127 -16.26 41.46 -9.50
C ASN A 127 -14.86 41.55 -8.86
N PRO A 128 -14.77 41.94 -7.57
CA PRO A 128 -13.48 42.06 -6.90
C PRO A 128 -12.73 40.72 -6.99
N PRO A 129 -11.39 40.73 -7.00
CA PRO A 129 -10.64 39.48 -6.86
C PRO A 129 -11.15 38.79 -5.59
N ALA A 130 -11.63 37.55 -5.72
CA ALA A 130 -11.90 36.72 -4.56
C ALA A 130 -10.67 36.83 -3.63
N PRO A 131 -10.85 37.10 -2.32
CA PRO A 131 -9.73 37.29 -1.40
C PRO A 131 -8.70 36.18 -1.59
N ARG A 132 -7.40 36.51 -1.52
CA ARG A 132 -6.28 35.56 -1.66
C ARG A 132 -6.41 34.31 -0.79
N ASP A 133 -7.15 34.44 0.31
CA ASP A 133 -7.49 33.31 1.15
C ASP A 133 -8.52 32.39 0.52
N GLU A 134 -9.48 32.80 -0.32
CA GLU A 134 -10.42 31.89 -1.01
C GLU A 134 -9.80 31.06 -2.13
N ALA A 135 -8.78 31.54 -2.85
CA ALA A 135 -8.05 30.69 -3.80
C ALA A 135 -7.19 29.62 -3.10
N ARG A 136 -6.74 29.90 -1.86
CA ARG A 136 -6.10 28.92 -0.96
C ARG A 136 -7.13 28.15 -0.08
N MET A 137 -8.31 28.71 0.17
CA MET A 137 -9.43 28.23 1.01
C MET A 137 -10.59 27.65 0.19
N LEU A 138 -10.47 27.49 -1.12
CA LEU A 138 -11.23 26.46 -1.84
C LEU A 138 -10.75 25.04 -1.41
N HIS A 139 -9.77 24.96 -0.50
CA HIS A 139 -9.48 23.79 0.36
C HIS A 139 -10.25 23.78 1.71
N THR A 140 -11.06 24.79 1.99
CA THR A 140 -11.99 24.91 3.11
C THR A 140 -13.25 25.69 2.69
N ILE A 141 -14.04 25.17 1.74
CA ILE A 141 -15.37 25.75 1.43
C ILE A 141 -16.30 25.56 2.63
N ASN A 142 -17.01 26.64 2.95
CA ASN A 142 -18.03 26.81 3.97
C ASN A 142 -18.92 25.57 4.18
N ARG A 143 -19.13 25.21 5.45
CA ARG A 143 -19.60 23.92 5.96
C ARG A 143 -21.11 23.63 5.80
N PHE A 144 -21.91 24.56 5.29
CA PHE A 144 -23.38 24.45 5.38
C PHE A 144 -24.19 24.89 4.15
N GLU A 145 -23.57 25.32 3.05
CA GLU A 145 -24.31 25.94 1.92
C GLU A 145 -24.91 24.95 0.90
N SER A 146 -24.71 23.64 1.09
CA SER A 146 -25.21 22.60 0.17
C SER A 146 -26.23 21.63 0.80
N LEU A 147 -26.81 21.99 1.95
CA LEU A 147 -27.79 21.14 2.65
C LEU A 147 -29.25 21.25 2.14
N GLU A 148 -29.52 21.95 1.04
CA GLU A 148 -30.91 22.18 0.59
C GLU A 148 -31.33 21.48 -0.71
N LEU A 149 -30.48 20.69 -1.39
CA LEU A 149 -30.83 20.22 -2.74
C LEU A 149 -30.49 18.78 -3.14
N LEU A 150 -30.29 17.87 -2.18
CA LEU A 150 -30.25 16.43 -2.46
C LEU A 150 -31.03 15.64 -1.41
N GLN A 151 -32.35 15.64 -1.54
CA GLN A 151 -33.19 14.56 -1.01
C GLN A 151 -33.03 13.32 -1.90
N ASP A 152 -32.56 12.25 -1.27
CA ASP A 152 -32.88 10.84 -1.48
C ASP A 152 -33.13 10.36 -2.92
N ILE A 153 -32.11 9.70 -3.49
CA ILE A 153 -32.32 8.58 -4.41
C ILE A 153 -31.35 7.46 -4.02
N GLU A 154 -31.84 6.52 -3.22
CA GLU A 154 -31.26 5.18 -3.11
C GLU A 154 -31.49 4.42 -4.43
N PRO A 155 -30.51 3.68 -4.97
CA PRO A 155 -30.77 2.74 -6.03
C PRO A 155 -31.31 1.44 -5.44
N ALA A 156 -32.61 1.21 -5.59
CA ALA A 156 -33.23 -0.09 -5.37
C ALA A 156 -32.83 -1.06 -6.49
N GLU A 157 -32.55 -2.29 -6.06
CA GLU A 157 -32.23 -3.45 -6.87
C GLU A 157 -33.38 -3.84 -7.82
N SER A 158 -32.98 -4.55 -8.86
CA SER A 158 -33.77 -5.13 -9.95
C SER A 158 -35.03 -5.89 -9.51
N ASP A 159 -36.12 -5.74 -10.28
CA ASP A 159 -37.05 -6.84 -10.56
C ASP A 159 -37.72 -6.71 -11.94
N VAL A 160 -37.88 -7.86 -12.58
CA VAL A 160 -38.53 -8.11 -13.87
C VAL A 160 -40.03 -8.30 -13.64
N VAL A 161 -40.93 -7.73 -14.46
CA VAL A 161 -42.17 -8.36 -14.99
C VAL A 161 -42.85 -7.46 -16.06
N VAL A 162 -43.41 -8.15 -17.06
CA VAL A 162 -44.13 -7.79 -18.30
C VAL A 162 -45.46 -7.02 -18.10
N GLY A 163 -45.82 -6.13 -19.02
CA GLY A 163 -47.20 -5.63 -19.21
C GLY A 163 -47.38 -4.56 -20.30
N ASN A 164 -48.31 -4.79 -21.23
CA ASN A 164 -48.57 -4.03 -22.47
C ASN A 164 -49.41 -2.73 -22.32
N GLY A 165 -49.00 -1.67 -23.06
CA GLY A 165 -49.83 -0.64 -23.73
C GLY A 165 -50.38 0.55 -22.91
N PRO A 166 -50.93 1.63 -23.53
CA PRO A 166 -50.60 2.27 -24.81
C PRO A 166 -50.29 3.79 -24.70
N SER A 167 -49.50 4.26 -25.67
CA SER A 167 -49.26 5.61 -26.23
C SER A 167 -49.94 6.88 -25.63
N GLU A 168 -49.11 7.83 -25.20
CA GLU A 168 -49.41 9.28 -25.10
C GLU A 168 -48.40 10.13 -25.92
N PRO A 169 -48.77 11.32 -26.40
CA PRO A 169 -48.09 12.04 -27.49
C PRO A 169 -46.84 12.84 -27.03
N PRO A 170 -45.96 13.26 -27.95
CA PRO A 170 -44.66 13.84 -27.60
C PRO A 170 -44.83 15.27 -27.09
N LYS A 171 -44.53 15.50 -25.81
CA LYS A 171 -44.29 16.85 -25.28
C LYS A 171 -42.95 17.36 -25.82
N ALA A 172 -43.00 18.51 -26.47
CA ALA A 172 -41.83 19.23 -26.98
C ALA A 172 -40.78 19.42 -25.87
N GLN A 173 -39.57 18.91 -26.12
CA GLN A 173 -38.38 19.22 -25.32
C GLN A 173 -38.03 20.69 -25.53
N LYS A 174 -38.28 21.52 -24.52
CA LYS A 174 -37.51 22.76 -24.35
C LYS A 174 -36.09 22.33 -23.95
N GLN A 175 -35.11 22.70 -24.76
CA GLN A 175 -33.71 22.64 -24.37
C GLN A 175 -33.54 23.41 -23.05
N PRO A 176 -32.90 22.84 -22.02
CA PRO A 176 -32.50 23.62 -20.87
C PRO A 176 -31.41 24.59 -21.33
N GLU A 177 -31.72 25.87 -21.22
CA GLU A 177 -30.76 26.96 -21.37
C GLU A 177 -29.66 26.76 -20.31
N ILE A 178 -28.48 26.36 -20.77
CA ILE A 178 -27.32 26.11 -19.90
C ILE A 178 -26.86 27.48 -19.41
N ALA A 179 -27.17 27.81 -18.15
CA ALA A 179 -26.55 28.94 -17.47
C ALA A 179 -25.01 28.79 -17.53
N PRO A 180 -24.25 29.88 -17.78
CA PRO A 180 -22.80 29.81 -17.91
C PRO A 180 -22.21 29.27 -16.61
N LYS A 181 -21.68 28.04 -16.67
CA LYS A 181 -20.90 27.48 -15.57
C LYS A 181 -19.69 28.38 -15.35
N ASP A 182 -19.40 28.63 -14.09
CA ASP A 182 -18.24 29.39 -13.63
C ASP A 182 -16.94 28.85 -14.28
N GLU A 183 -16.43 29.53 -15.31
CA GLU A 183 -15.34 29.02 -16.16
C GLU A 183 -14.08 28.71 -15.35
N ALA A 184 -13.84 29.46 -14.28
CA ALA A 184 -12.73 29.21 -13.36
C ALA A 184 -12.84 27.83 -12.72
N ARG A 185 -14.03 27.42 -12.28
CA ARG A 185 -14.27 26.10 -11.69
C ARG A 185 -14.08 24.99 -12.70
N TYR A 186 -14.48 25.20 -13.96
CA TYR A 186 -14.26 24.23 -15.03
C TYR A 186 -12.77 24.02 -15.33
N VAL A 187 -11.96 25.08 -15.35
CA VAL A 187 -10.50 24.95 -15.55
C VAL A 187 -9.84 24.16 -14.41
N TYR A 188 -10.23 24.42 -13.15
CA TYR A 188 -9.71 23.65 -12.02
C TYR A 188 -10.17 22.19 -12.04
N GLU A 189 -11.44 21.92 -12.33
CA GLU A 189 -11.93 20.55 -12.51
C GLU A 189 -11.27 19.86 -13.70
N PHE A 190 -10.93 20.59 -14.77
CA PHE A 190 -10.20 20.07 -15.92
C PHE A 190 -8.75 19.71 -15.55
N LEU A 191 -8.03 20.58 -14.85
CA LEU A 191 -6.68 20.35 -14.35
C LEU A 191 -6.62 19.15 -13.39
N ASP A 192 -7.56 19.08 -12.43
CA ASP A 192 -7.63 17.98 -11.45
C ASP A 192 -7.98 16.64 -12.10
N ASN A 193 -8.79 16.65 -13.18
CA ASN A 193 -9.23 15.41 -13.84
C ASN A 193 -8.29 14.92 -14.96
N HIS A 194 -7.45 15.78 -15.54
CA HIS A 194 -6.60 15.45 -16.70
C HIS A 194 -5.09 15.45 -16.41
N ASP A 195 -4.66 15.73 -15.17
CA ASP A 195 -3.25 15.78 -14.75
C ASP A 195 -2.39 16.62 -15.70
N LEU A 196 -3.01 17.69 -16.25
CA LEU A 196 -2.49 18.47 -17.38
C LEU A 196 -1.50 19.53 -16.87
N VAL A 197 -0.31 19.07 -16.52
CA VAL A 197 0.82 19.90 -16.09
C VAL A 197 1.70 20.21 -17.30
N HIS A 198 1.80 21.49 -17.67
CA HIS A 198 2.63 21.92 -18.78
C HIS A 198 4.10 21.99 -18.37
N VAL A 199 4.94 21.23 -19.07
CA VAL A 199 6.40 21.22 -18.85
C VAL A 199 7.05 21.83 -20.07
N LEU A 200 7.68 22.98 -19.88
CA LEU A 200 8.22 23.79 -20.96
C LEU A 200 9.72 23.53 -21.05
N GLU A 201 10.17 23.09 -22.23
CA GLU A 201 11.56 22.68 -22.49
C GLU A 201 12.57 23.84 -22.35
N ASP A 202 12.10 25.09 -22.38
CA ASP A 202 12.92 26.29 -22.25
C ASP A 202 12.93 26.92 -20.84
N ASP A 203 12.41 26.21 -19.83
CA ASP A 203 12.41 26.60 -18.41
C ASP A 203 13.61 26.00 -17.64
N ASP A 204 14.85 26.32 -18.03
CA ASP A 204 16.09 25.72 -17.49
C ASP A 204 16.16 25.73 -15.94
N ILE A 205 15.77 26.83 -15.28
CA ILE A 205 15.78 26.93 -13.80
C ILE A 205 14.67 26.06 -13.18
N GLY A 206 13.49 26.04 -13.79
CA GLY A 206 12.39 25.20 -13.32
C GLY A 206 12.72 23.71 -13.45
N GLU A 207 13.41 23.33 -14.53
CA GLU A 207 13.93 21.99 -14.74
C GLU A 207 14.91 21.58 -13.63
N TRP A 208 15.87 22.45 -13.32
CA TRP A 208 16.87 22.19 -12.28
C TRP A 208 16.24 22.01 -10.89
N LEU A 209 15.25 22.82 -10.54
CA LEU A 209 14.52 22.71 -9.27
C LEU A 209 13.78 21.37 -9.15
N GLU A 210 13.09 20.93 -10.21
CA GLU A 210 12.43 19.61 -10.22
C GLU A 210 13.42 18.46 -10.08
N LEU A 211 14.52 18.49 -10.84
CA LEU A 211 15.55 17.45 -10.77
C LEU A 211 16.20 17.40 -9.38
N THR A 212 16.51 18.55 -8.79
CA THR A 212 17.09 18.60 -7.44
C THR A 212 16.12 18.02 -6.41
N PHE A 213 14.85 18.45 -6.45
CA PHE A 213 13.83 17.94 -5.53
C PHE A 213 13.68 16.42 -5.68
N PHE A 214 13.59 15.94 -6.91
CA PHE A 214 13.50 14.52 -7.23
C PHE A 214 14.68 13.70 -6.67
N ILE A 215 15.91 14.16 -6.90
CA ILE A 215 17.12 13.48 -6.43
C ILE A 215 17.16 13.43 -4.90
N TYR A 216 16.80 14.52 -4.22
CA TYR A 216 16.72 14.54 -2.76
C TYR A 216 15.61 13.66 -2.21
N GLU A 217 14.48 13.55 -2.91
CA GLU A 217 13.41 12.63 -2.54
C GLU A 217 13.89 11.18 -2.64
N TRP A 218 14.64 10.82 -3.68
CA TRP A 218 15.28 9.50 -3.82
C TRP A 218 16.30 9.20 -2.72
N ASP A 219 17.18 10.17 -2.40
CA ASP A 219 18.12 10.04 -1.29
C ASP A 219 17.39 9.84 0.05
N SER A 220 16.31 10.58 0.28
CA SER A 220 15.48 10.48 1.49
C SER A 220 14.80 9.12 1.62
N ILE A 221 14.25 8.59 0.53
CA ILE A 221 13.64 7.26 0.50
C ILE A 221 14.68 6.17 0.77
N CYS A 222 15.86 6.26 0.15
CA CYS A 222 16.94 5.31 0.39
C CYS A 222 17.46 5.38 1.82
N LYS A 223 17.62 6.58 2.38
CA LYS A 223 17.97 6.77 3.79
C LYS A 223 16.95 6.11 4.71
N PHE A 224 15.66 6.35 4.50
CA PHE A 224 14.60 5.73 5.29
C PHE A 224 14.67 4.18 5.25
N ALA A 225 14.90 3.61 4.06
CA ALA A 225 15.06 2.17 3.91
C ALA A 225 16.31 1.67 4.66
N ASN A 226 17.45 2.34 4.47
CA ASN A 226 18.71 2.03 5.14
C ASN A 226 18.58 2.08 6.66
N ASP A 227 17.97 3.12 7.21
CA ASP A 227 17.75 3.29 8.65
C ASP A 227 16.87 2.13 9.20
N SER A 228 15.86 1.70 8.44
CA SER A 228 15.04 0.52 8.81
C SER A 228 15.84 -0.79 8.80
N TRP A 229 16.84 -0.93 7.93
CA TRP A 229 17.73 -2.10 7.93
C TRP A 229 18.78 -2.05 9.04
N VAL A 230 19.22 -0.87 9.46
CA VAL A 230 20.01 -0.69 10.69
C VAL A 230 19.17 -1.14 11.89
N GLU A 231 17.92 -0.67 12.02
CA GLU A 231 17.01 -1.10 13.09
C GLU A 231 16.79 -2.62 13.09
N ALA A 232 16.68 -3.24 11.91
CA ALA A 232 16.55 -4.70 11.81
C ALA A 232 17.81 -5.45 12.21
N ALA A 233 19.00 -4.94 11.85
CA ALA A 233 20.27 -5.51 12.28
C ALA A 233 20.45 -5.44 13.80
N GLU A 234 19.93 -4.39 14.42
CA GLU A 234 19.90 -4.19 15.87
C GLU A 234 18.72 -4.92 16.56
N SER A 235 17.92 -5.70 15.81
CA SER A 235 16.74 -6.40 16.31
C SER A 235 15.65 -5.50 16.92
N LYS A 236 15.61 -4.21 16.55
CA LYS A 236 14.55 -3.27 16.94
C LYS A 236 13.25 -3.49 16.16
N ILE A 237 13.38 -3.93 14.91
CA ILE A 237 12.28 -4.41 14.07
C ILE A 237 12.71 -5.73 13.42
N SER A 238 11.76 -6.55 12.97
CA SER A 238 12.05 -7.79 12.25
C SER A 238 12.54 -7.52 10.82
N ILE A 239 13.28 -8.49 10.26
CA ILE A 239 13.66 -8.53 8.83
C ILE A 239 12.41 -8.41 7.94
N LEU A 240 11.31 -9.05 8.36
CA LEU A 240 10.02 -9.03 7.69
C LEU A 240 9.44 -7.61 7.63
N MET A 241 9.46 -6.86 8.73
CA MET A 241 9.00 -5.47 8.76
C MET A 241 9.90 -4.55 7.93
N ALA A 242 11.23 -4.71 8.02
CA ALA A 242 12.18 -3.93 7.22
C ALA A 242 11.98 -4.15 5.71
N ALA A 243 11.76 -5.39 5.28
CA ALA A 243 11.45 -5.69 3.89
C ALA A 243 10.12 -5.11 3.43
N TRP A 244 9.09 -5.10 4.30
CA TRP A 244 7.79 -4.52 3.99
C TRP A 244 7.92 -3.02 3.72
N VAL A 245 8.59 -2.28 4.60
CA VAL A 245 8.79 -0.83 4.42
C VAL A 245 9.72 -0.52 3.25
N THR A 246 10.70 -1.39 2.95
CA THR A 246 11.57 -1.25 1.79
C THR A 246 10.81 -1.43 0.47
N ASN A 247 9.86 -2.36 0.41
CA ASN A 247 8.98 -2.51 -0.75
C ASN A 247 8.05 -1.30 -0.92
N MET A 248 7.47 -0.78 0.16
CA MET A 248 6.72 0.49 0.11
C MET A 248 7.61 1.63 -0.40
N ALA A 249 8.82 1.76 0.13
CA ALA A 249 9.81 2.76 -0.28
C ALA A 249 10.14 2.66 -1.78
N PHE A 250 10.38 1.45 -2.29
CA PHE A 250 10.63 1.20 -3.71
C PHE A 250 9.47 1.65 -4.61
N ILE A 251 8.24 1.35 -4.19
CA ILE A 251 7.04 1.72 -4.94
C ILE A 251 6.83 3.22 -4.91
N GLN A 252 7.06 3.89 -3.77
CA GLN A 252 6.99 5.35 -3.69
C GLN A 252 8.04 6.01 -4.60
N ALA A 253 9.29 5.55 -4.56
CA ALA A 253 10.32 6.04 -5.48
C ALA A 253 9.93 5.84 -6.95
N SER A 254 9.29 4.72 -7.28
CA SER A 254 8.76 4.47 -8.62
C SER A 254 7.62 5.43 -9.01
N ALA A 255 6.74 5.76 -8.07
CA ALA A 255 5.65 6.72 -8.28
C ALA A 255 6.18 8.14 -8.44
N VAL A 256 7.25 8.51 -7.73
CA VAL A 256 7.95 9.79 -7.92
C VAL A 256 8.51 9.89 -9.34
N VAL A 257 9.13 8.83 -9.87
CA VAL A 257 9.58 8.79 -11.28
C VAL A 257 8.42 8.98 -12.26
N GLU A 258 7.29 8.30 -12.02
CA GLU A 258 6.09 8.41 -12.88
C GLU A 258 5.53 9.83 -12.89
N ARG A 259 5.46 10.48 -11.72
CA ARG A 259 4.81 11.78 -11.54
C ARG A 259 5.72 12.96 -11.89
N ARG A 260 7.00 12.91 -11.55
CA ARG A 260 7.93 14.07 -11.65
C ARG A 260 8.97 13.91 -12.75
N VAL A 261 9.65 12.77 -12.82
CA VAL A 261 10.79 12.62 -13.75
C VAL A 261 10.35 12.57 -15.19
N ARG A 262 9.31 11.80 -15.52
CA ARG A 262 8.84 11.65 -16.92
C ARG A 262 8.48 12.98 -17.59
N ARG A 263 8.21 14.00 -16.79
CA ARG A 263 7.94 15.37 -17.23
C ARG A 263 9.23 16.06 -17.71
N VAL A 264 10.34 15.80 -17.05
CA VAL A 264 11.63 16.46 -17.28
C VAL A 264 12.60 15.61 -18.12
N ALA A 265 12.61 14.31 -17.93
CA ALA A 265 13.46 13.37 -18.65
C ALA A 265 12.65 12.14 -19.07
N LYS A 266 12.65 11.84 -20.37
CA LYS A 266 11.89 10.74 -20.97
C LYS A 266 12.62 9.40 -20.77
N THR A 267 13.95 9.44 -20.71
CA THR A 267 14.80 8.26 -20.55
C THR A 267 15.72 8.42 -19.33
N TYR A 268 16.29 7.30 -18.87
CA TYR A 268 17.30 7.33 -17.83
C TYR A 268 18.57 8.07 -18.29
N ASP A 269 19.00 7.89 -19.54
CA ASP A 269 20.19 8.55 -20.06
C ASP A 269 20.01 10.07 -20.09
N GLU A 270 18.83 10.54 -20.52
CA GLU A 270 18.45 11.97 -20.46
C GLU A 270 18.41 12.50 -19.02
N LEU A 271 17.91 11.69 -18.06
CA LEU A 271 17.92 12.06 -16.65
C LEU A 271 19.34 12.27 -16.13
N VAL A 272 20.26 11.35 -16.45
CA VAL A 272 21.67 11.45 -16.08
C VAL A 272 22.31 12.68 -16.71
N GLU A 273 22.13 12.88 -18.02
CA GLU A 273 22.68 14.01 -18.75
C GLU A 273 22.24 15.35 -18.16
N LYS A 274 20.92 15.52 -17.95
CA LYS A 274 20.36 16.75 -17.38
C LYS A 274 20.83 16.98 -15.94
N TRP A 275 20.87 15.93 -15.12
CA TRP A 275 21.37 16.05 -13.75
C TRP A 275 22.84 16.46 -13.71
N MET A 276 23.69 15.85 -14.53
CA MET A 276 25.10 16.20 -14.66
C MET A 276 25.28 17.65 -15.12
N PHE A 277 24.56 18.06 -16.16
CA PHE A 277 24.59 19.41 -16.69
C PHE A 277 24.30 20.47 -15.60
N HIS A 278 23.32 20.22 -14.73
CA HIS A 278 23.00 21.15 -13.65
C HIS A 278 23.95 21.02 -12.45
N LYS A 279 24.48 19.82 -12.18
CA LYS A 279 25.43 19.59 -11.08
C LYS A 279 26.77 20.29 -11.33
N ASP A 280 27.20 20.40 -12.59
CA ASP A 280 28.43 21.08 -13.01
C ASP A 280 28.41 22.60 -12.76
N LYS A 281 27.25 23.18 -12.40
CA LYS A 281 27.11 24.61 -12.09
C LYS A 281 27.67 25.01 -10.71
N ASP A 282 28.14 24.05 -9.90
CA ASP A 282 28.69 24.26 -8.55
C ASP A 282 27.79 25.07 -7.58
N ILE A 283 26.48 25.05 -7.84
CA ILE A 283 25.47 25.64 -6.96
C ILE A 283 24.68 24.50 -6.32
N THR A 284 24.70 24.47 -4.99
CA THR A 284 23.89 23.52 -4.21
C THR A 284 22.57 24.17 -3.82
N ILE A 285 21.47 23.62 -4.33
CA ILE A 285 20.11 24.00 -3.94
C ILE A 285 19.72 23.22 -2.69
N THR A 286 19.10 23.89 -1.71
CA THR A 286 18.59 23.32 -0.45
C THR A 286 17.17 23.81 -0.17
N PHE A 287 16.29 22.93 0.30
CA PHE A 287 14.90 23.22 0.66
C PHE A 287 14.76 23.20 2.19
N GLN A 288 14.93 24.36 2.84
CA GLN A 288 15.07 24.44 4.30
C GLN A 288 13.78 24.11 5.07
N ASP A 289 12.61 24.28 4.46
CA ASP A 289 11.30 24.11 5.11
C ASP A 289 10.67 22.72 4.88
N GLU A 290 11.38 21.81 4.20
CA GLU A 290 10.88 20.47 3.89
C GLU A 290 11.47 19.42 4.84
N GLU A 291 10.81 19.19 5.99
CA GLU A 291 11.23 18.22 7.02
C GLU A 291 11.45 16.79 6.50
N GLY A 292 10.90 16.46 5.32
CA GLY A 292 11.00 15.14 4.69
C GLY A 292 12.15 14.94 3.70
N LEU A 293 12.89 16.00 3.34
CA LEU A 293 14.04 15.91 2.43
C LEU A 293 15.32 15.75 3.26
N LEU A 294 15.66 14.50 3.58
CA LEU A 294 16.83 14.12 4.36
C LEU A 294 18.11 14.21 3.50
N ASP A 295 19.26 14.49 4.15
CA ASP A 295 20.60 14.48 3.55
C ASP A 295 20.77 15.31 2.25
N GLN A 296 20.09 16.46 2.18
CA GLN A 296 20.12 17.35 1.01
C GLN A 296 21.55 17.66 0.56
N GLY A 297 21.86 17.26 -0.68
CA GLY A 297 23.15 17.51 -1.32
C GLY A 297 24.27 16.55 -0.96
N ASN A 298 24.07 15.65 0.01
CA ASN A 298 25.11 14.72 0.49
C ASN A 298 24.77 13.24 0.27
N GLY A 299 23.54 12.93 -0.15
CA GLY A 299 23.13 11.57 -0.47
C GLY A 299 23.85 10.99 -1.70
N ARG A 300 23.70 9.68 -1.92
CA ARG A 300 24.42 8.98 -2.99
C ARG A 300 23.91 9.37 -4.37
N PHE A 301 22.63 9.70 -4.53
CA PHE A 301 22.09 10.19 -5.80
C PHE A 301 22.49 11.64 -6.05
N ALA A 302 22.45 12.51 -5.03
CA ALA A 302 22.93 13.89 -5.12
C ALA A 302 24.41 13.98 -5.52
N ASN A 303 25.22 13.01 -5.09
CA ASN A 303 26.63 12.88 -5.46
C ASN A 303 26.87 12.08 -6.75
N VAL A 304 25.84 11.88 -7.58
CA VAL A 304 25.90 11.21 -8.90
C VAL A 304 26.18 9.70 -8.83
N GLN A 305 26.87 9.22 -7.81
CA GLN A 305 27.30 7.82 -7.68
C GLN A 305 26.12 6.85 -7.72
N GLY A 306 25.07 7.09 -6.92
CA GLY A 306 23.88 6.24 -6.87
C GLY A 306 23.06 6.30 -8.16
N LEU A 307 23.18 7.40 -8.92
CA LEU A 307 22.47 7.56 -10.18
C LEU A 307 23.22 6.91 -11.35
N CYS A 308 24.54 7.08 -11.47
CA CYS A 308 25.31 6.65 -12.64
C CYS A 308 25.89 5.25 -12.50
N HIS A 309 26.52 4.96 -11.36
CA HIS A 309 27.37 3.78 -11.22
C HIS A 309 26.62 2.44 -11.41
N PRO A 310 25.43 2.20 -10.80
CA PRO A 310 24.70 0.97 -11.06
C PRO A 310 24.24 0.86 -12.53
N GLY A 311 23.93 1.99 -13.17
CA GLY A 311 23.52 2.06 -14.57
C GLY A 311 24.66 1.73 -15.54
N GLU A 312 25.84 2.33 -15.33
CA GLU A 312 27.05 2.06 -16.12
C GLU A 312 27.44 0.58 -16.06
N VAL A 313 27.47 0.02 -14.85
CA VAL A 313 27.81 -1.38 -14.62
C VAL A 313 26.81 -2.30 -15.33
N LEU A 314 25.51 -2.04 -15.18
CA LEU A 314 24.47 -2.84 -15.82
C LEU A 314 24.52 -2.72 -17.36
N GLN A 315 24.70 -1.50 -17.88
CA GLN A 315 24.78 -1.21 -19.31
C GLN A 315 25.97 -1.91 -19.97
N TYR A 316 27.15 -1.79 -19.35
CA TYR A 316 28.36 -2.47 -19.80
C TYR A 316 28.14 -3.98 -19.86
N ARG A 317 27.49 -4.57 -18.86
CA ARG A 317 27.37 -6.03 -18.77
C ARG A 317 26.30 -6.61 -19.67
N ARG A 318 25.15 -5.94 -19.83
CA ARG A 318 24.09 -6.45 -20.72
C ARG A 318 24.47 -6.39 -22.21
N THR A 319 25.39 -5.50 -22.60
CA THR A 319 25.81 -5.30 -24.00
C THR A 319 27.06 -6.10 -24.38
N LYS A 320 27.89 -6.52 -23.42
CA LYS A 320 29.15 -7.22 -23.72
C LYS A 320 28.94 -8.72 -23.98
N GLY A 321 29.48 -9.20 -25.10
CA GLY A 321 29.34 -10.60 -25.53
C GLY A 321 29.80 -11.67 -24.53
N LYS A 322 30.76 -11.36 -23.65
CA LYS A 322 31.22 -12.28 -22.59
C LYS A 322 30.13 -12.63 -21.57
N TYR A 323 29.09 -11.81 -21.48
CA TYR A 323 27.93 -12.01 -20.64
C TYR A 323 26.78 -12.64 -21.42
N LYS A 324 26.96 -13.24 -22.61
CA LYS A 324 25.85 -13.95 -23.27
C LYS A 324 25.40 -15.19 -22.51
N ASN A 325 26.33 -15.90 -21.89
CA ASN A 325 26.05 -17.10 -21.10
C ASN A 325 26.08 -16.78 -19.61
N VAL A 326 25.17 -17.38 -18.85
CA VAL A 326 25.15 -17.29 -17.39
C VAL A 326 26.27 -18.17 -16.80
N ARG A 327 26.98 -17.65 -15.81
CA ARG A 327 28.01 -18.44 -15.09
C ARG A 327 27.36 -19.50 -14.19
N PRO A 328 27.72 -20.79 -14.27
CA PRO A 328 27.22 -21.82 -13.36
C PRO A 328 27.49 -21.50 -11.88
N GLU A 329 28.63 -20.87 -11.60
CA GLU A 329 29.09 -20.50 -10.25
C GLU A 329 28.33 -19.30 -9.66
N ALA A 330 27.40 -18.70 -10.42
CA ALA A 330 26.60 -17.57 -9.96
C ALA A 330 25.67 -17.94 -8.79
N ALA A 331 25.26 -19.21 -8.69
CA ALA A 331 24.42 -19.72 -7.60
C ALA A 331 25.22 -20.16 -6.36
N ASP A 332 26.55 -20.16 -6.44
CA ASP A 332 27.42 -20.65 -5.37
C ASP A 332 27.36 -19.77 -4.13
N ARG A 333 27.71 -20.36 -3.00
CA ARG A 333 27.78 -19.64 -1.72
C ARG A 333 28.81 -18.52 -1.82
N ARG A 334 28.37 -17.30 -1.47
CA ARG A 334 29.22 -16.11 -1.39
C ARG A 334 29.24 -15.57 0.03
N ASP A 335 30.39 -15.05 0.48
CA ASP A 335 30.47 -14.29 1.73
C ASP A 335 30.27 -12.80 1.44
N PRO A 336 29.13 -12.19 1.82
CA PRO A 336 28.85 -10.80 1.48
C PRO A 336 29.92 -9.81 1.95
N ALA A 337 30.52 -10.04 3.13
CA ALA A 337 31.54 -9.16 3.69
C ALA A 337 32.86 -9.18 2.90
N SER A 338 33.09 -10.22 2.10
CA SER A 338 34.26 -10.32 1.21
C SER A 338 34.06 -9.66 -0.16
N ILE A 339 32.83 -9.31 -0.50
CA ILE A 339 32.43 -8.82 -1.83
C ILE A 339 31.98 -7.38 -1.78
N ILE A 340 31.14 -7.06 -0.79
CA ILE A 340 30.57 -5.73 -0.59
C ILE A 340 31.55 -4.91 0.22
N GLN A 341 31.78 -3.67 -0.20
CA GLN A 341 32.68 -2.78 0.51
C GLN A 341 31.96 -2.07 1.65
N PRO A 342 32.58 -1.95 2.84
CA PRO A 342 31.94 -1.28 3.96
C PRO A 342 31.70 0.21 3.66
N PRO A 343 30.67 0.83 4.28
CA PRO A 343 30.31 2.23 4.02
C PRO A 343 31.44 3.25 4.22
N TRP A 344 32.47 2.94 5.01
CA TRP A 344 33.62 3.83 5.25
C TRP A 344 34.84 3.56 4.37
N ALA A 345 34.83 2.52 3.52
CA ALA A 345 35.98 2.16 2.69
C ALA A 345 36.46 3.32 1.81
N TRP A 346 35.54 4.14 1.28
CA TRP A 346 35.88 5.30 0.46
C TRP A 346 36.63 6.39 1.24
N LYS A 347 36.46 6.49 2.56
CA LYS A 347 37.22 7.45 3.38
C LYS A 347 38.68 7.03 3.52
N GLN A 348 38.94 5.72 3.54
CA GLN A 348 40.29 5.15 3.62
C GLN A 348 40.97 5.18 2.24
N ALA A 349 40.21 4.96 1.17
CA ALA A 349 40.74 4.97 -0.20
C ALA A 349 41.19 6.36 -0.70
N LYS A 350 40.91 7.47 -0.01
CA LYS A 350 41.44 8.79 -0.41
C LYS A 350 42.97 8.88 -0.37
N GLU A 351 43.64 7.92 0.26
CA GLU A 351 45.11 7.85 0.34
C GLU A 351 45.74 7.03 -0.81
N ASP A 352 44.98 6.18 -1.52
CA ASP A 352 45.45 5.35 -2.64
C ASP A 352 44.51 5.51 -3.86
N ALA A 353 45.05 5.88 -5.03
CA ALA A 353 44.28 6.31 -6.21
C ALA A 353 43.36 5.25 -6.88
N ASP A 354 43.29 4.03 -6.35
CA ASP A 354 42.38 2.99 -6.83
C ASP A 354 41.02 3.14 -6.12
N ILE A 355 40.10 3.88 -6.77
CA ILE A 355 38.74 4.07 -6.28
C ILE A 355 38.08 2.69 -6.10
N VAL A 356 37.81 2.32 -4.85
CA VAL A 356 37.18 1.04 -4.50
C VAL A 356 35.69 1.11 -4.85
N HIS A 357 35.33 0.65 -6.05
CA HIS A 357 33.95 0.55 -6.52
C HIS A 357 33.28 -0.77 -6.09
N ASP A 358 31.95 -0.75 -5.88
CA ASP A 358 31.14 -1.96 -5.60
C ASP A 358 30.84 -2.78 -6.88
N ASP A 359 31.68 -2.66 -7.92
CA ASP A 359 31.52 -3.29 -9.23
C ASP A 359 31.30 -4.79 -9.15
N MET A 360 32.03 -5.44 -8.24
CA MET A 360 31.96 -6.89 -8.01
C MET A 360 30.62 -7.28 -7.38
N ALA A 361 30.10 -6.48 -6.44
CA ALA A 361 28.79 -6.74 -5.84
C ALA A 361 27.68 -6.64 -6.90
N PHE A 362 27.70 -5.61 -7.73
CA PHE A 362 26.78 -5.48 -8.86
C PHE A 362 26.94 -6.62 -9.89
N ASP A 363 28.14 -7.20 -10.08
CA ASP A 363 28.37 -8.34 -11.02
C ASP A 363 27.64 -9.55 -10.50
N MET A 364 27.82 -9.78 -9.21
CA MET A 364 27.23 -10.91 -8.54
C MET A 364 25.72 -10.78 -8.44
N PHE A 365 25.16 -9.60 -8.16
CA PHE A 365 23.70 -9.41 -8.20
C PHE A 365 23.12 -9.69 -9.58
N GLN A 366 23.75 -9.18 -10.64
CA GLN A 366 23.31 -9.41 -12.00
C GLN A 366 23.42 -10.88 -12.40
N GLU A 367 24.58 -11.52 -12.20
CA GLU A 367 24.78 -12.92 -12.56
C GLU A 367 23.86 -13.86 -11.76
N SER A 368 23.65 -13.59 -10.46
CA SER A 368 22.68 -14.33 -9.64
C SER A 368 21.27 -14.20 -10.21
N THR A 369 20.84 -12.97 -10.56
CA THR A 369 19.52 -12.71 -11.13
C THR A 369 19.34 -13.36 -12.49
N ARG A 370 20.36 -13.37 -13.34
CA ARG A 370 20.32 -14.05 -14.63
C ARG A 370 20.21 -15.56 -14.48
N HIS A 371 20.96 -16.13 -13.55
CA HIS A 371 20.84 -17.54 -13.19
C HIS A 371 19.44 -17.89 -12.67
N LEU A 372 18.83 -17.01 -11.87
CA LEU A 372 17.45 -17.14 -11.41
C LEU A 372 16.44 -17.12 -12.56
N LEU A 373 16.64 -16.26 -13.55
CA LEU A 373 15.76 -16.16 -14.73
C LEU A 373 15.91 -17.36 -15.67
N GLU A 374 17.12 -17.92 -15.82
CA GLU A 374 17.38 -19.07 -16.68
C GLU A 374 16.96 -20.40 -16.04
N LYS A 375 17.36 -20.64 -14.79
CA LYS A 375 17.13 -21.92 -14.09
C LYS A 375 15.84 -21.97 -13.29
N GLY A 376 15.15 -20.83 -13.17
CA GLY A 376 13.97 -20.69 -12.33
C GLY A 376 14.29 -20.44 -10.86
N ARG A 377 13.22 -20.15 -10.11
CA ARG A 377 13.23 -19.81 -8.68
C ARG A 377 12.22 -20.68 -7.96
N ALA A 378 12.57 -21.34 -6.85
CA ALA A 378 11.58 -22.18 -6.16
C ALA A 378 10.41 -21.35 -5.59
N ILE A 379 10.68 -20.10 -5.17
CA ILE A 379 9.67 -19.16 -4.68
C ILE A 379 8.55 -18.87 -5.72
N SER A 380 8.84 -18.99 -7.02
CA SER A 380 7.87 -18.70 -8.08
C SER A 380 6.65 -19.60 -8.09
N GLU A 381 6.77 -20.81 -7.54
CA GLU A 381 5.61 -21.70 -7.39
C GLU A 381 4.64 -21.16 -6.35
N LEU A 382 5.14 -20.61 -5.23
CA LEU A 382 4.29 -20.00 -4.21
C LEU A 382 3.64 -18.71 -4.71
N GLU A 383 4.36 -17.90 -5.47
CA GLU A 383 3.84 -16.68 -6.11
C GLU A 383 2.61 -16.98 -7.00
N SER A 384 2.53 -18.18 -7.59
CA SER A 384 1.42 -18.58 -8.46
C SER A 384 0.06 -18.62 -7.75
N PHE A 385 0.02 -18.78 -6.42
CA PHE A 385 -1.23 -18.71 -5.63
C PHE A 385 -1.89 -17.33 -5.66
N ARG A 386 -1.10 -16.28 -5.95
CA ARG A 386 -1.58 -14.90 -6.10
C ARG A 386 -1.83 -14.53 -7.56
N GLY A 387 -1.73 -15.52 -8.47
CA GLY A 387 -1.89 -15.39 -9.91
C GLY A 387 -0.54 -15.29 -10.63
N GLY A 388 -0.45 -15.85 -11.83
CA GLY A 388 0.81 -16.03 -12.59
C GLY A 388 1.55 -14.74 -13.01
N LYS A 389 1.08 -13.56 -12.61
CA LYS A 389 1.78 -12.28 -12.81
C LYS A 389 2.42 -11.75 -11.52
N TRP A 390 2.18 -12.36 -10.36
CA TRP A 390 2.77 -11.93 -9.09
C TRP A 390 4.25 -12.33 -9.02
N VAL A 391 5.10 -11.43 -8.52
CA VAL A 391 6.51 -11.71 -8.19
C VAL A 391 6.84 -10.91 -6.94
N CYS A 392 7.24 -11.58 -5.86
CA CYS A 392 7.47 -10.92 -4.56
C CYS A 392 8.77 -10.10 -4.55
N GLU A 393 9.74 -10.45 -5.40
CA GLU A 393 10.99 -9.73 -5.59
C GLU A 393 10.80 -8.60 -6.63
N PRO A 394 10.71 -7.32 -6.22
CA PRO A 394 10.28 -6.23 -7.12
C PRO A 394 11.22 -6.00 -8.31
N LEU A 395 12.48 -6.38 -8.13
CA LEU A 395 13.57 -6.19 -9.06
C LEU A 395 13.58 -7.20 -10.22
N ILE A 396 13.13 -8.43 -10.01
CA ILE A 396 13.23 -9.52 -10.99
C ILE A 396 12.59 -9.17 -12.34
N LYS A 397 11.41 -8.53 -12.32
CA LYS A 397 10.72 -8.13 -13.56
C LYS A 397 11.45 -7.02 -14.31
N LEU A 398 12.02 -6.07 -13.58
CA LEU A 398 12.76 -4.95 -14.17
C LEU A 398 14.07 -5.44 -14.79
N TRP A 399 14.76 -6.36 -14.12
CA TRP A 399 15.93 -7.03 -14.66
C TRP A 399 15.62 -7.85 -15.88
N LYS A 400 14.57 -8.68 -15.85
CA LYS A 400 14.17 -9.47 -17.00
C LYS A 400 13.95 -8.58 -18.22
N LYS A 401 13.20 -7.49 -18.04
CA LYS A 401 12.98 -6.52 -19.12
C LYS A 401 14.29 -5.93 -19.66
N SER A 402 15.21 -5.50 -18.78
CA SER A 402 16.47 -4.88 -19.22
C SER A 402 17.43 -5.85 -19.93
N LEU A 403 17.32 -7.15 -19.64
CA LEU A 403 18.09 -8.22 -20.29
C LEU A 403 17.47 -8.66 -21.61
N ASP A 404 16.14 -8.73 -21.68
CA ASP A 404 15.40 -9.08 -22.90
C ASP A 404 15.50 -7.96 -23.96
N GLU A 405 15.66 -6.70 -23.51
CA GLU A 405 15.72 -5.50 -24.33
C GLU A 405 17.06 -4.73 -24.11
N PRO A 406 18.22 -5.26 -24.55
CA PRO A 406 19.53 -4.67 -24.24
C PRO A 406 19.79 -3.34 -24.96
N GLU A 407 19.11 -3.09 -26.08
CA GLU A 407 19.23 -1.87 -26.88
C GLU A 407 18.35 -0.72 -26.35
N GLU A 408 17.31 -1.04 -25.57
CA GLU A 408 16.41 -0.04 -24.99
C GLU A 408 17.08 0.65 -23.79
N PRO A 409 16.86 1.96 -23.56
CA PRO A 409 17.40 2.67 -22.40
C PRO A 409 17.07 1.99 -21.08
N LEU A 410 17.98 2.07 -20.10
CA LEU A 410 17.75 1.49 -18.79
C LEU A 410 16.55 2.14 -18.10
N SER A 411 15.87 1.35 -17.27
CA SER A 411 14.82 1.88 -16.41
C SER A 411 15.45 2.60 -15.22
N ALA A 412 15.13 3.88 -15.02
CA ALA A 412 15.53 4.63 -13.81
C ALA A 412 15.11 3.91 -12.52
N ARG A 413 13.97 3.19 -12.53
CA ARG A 413 13.53 2.37 -11.38
C ARG A 413 14.44 1.19 -11.11
N LEU A 414 15.00 0.58 -12.14
CA LEU A 414 15.93 -0.53 -11.99
C LEU A 414 17.24 -0.05 -11.37
N VAL A 415 17.76 1.09 -11.85
CA VAL A 415 18.98 1.71 -11.31
C VAL A 415 18.81 2.11 -9.85
N PHE A 416 17.70 2.78 -9.51
CA PHE A 416 17.35 3.07 -8.12
C PHE A 416 17.25 1.80 -7.26
N GLY A 417 16.57 0.78 -7.78
CA GLY A 417 16.38 -0.49 -7.07
C GLY A 417 17.68 -1.25 -6.84
N LEU A 418 18.62 -1.18 -7.79
CA LEU A 418 19.97 -1.73 -7.67
C LEU A 418 20.78 -1.04 -6.58
N GLU A 419 20.76 0.30 -6.58
CA GLU A 419 21.43 1.10 -5.55
C GLU A 419 20.83 0.81 -4.17
N MET A 420 19.50 0.78 -4.06
CA MET A 420 18.82 0.49 -2.80
C MET A 420 19.08 -0.94 -2.32
N LEU A 421 19.15 -1.93 -3.23
CA LEU A 421 19.53 -3.30 -2.88
C LEU A 421 20.92 -3.34 -2.23
N LEU A 422 21.90 -2.65 -2.82
CA LEU A 422 23.25 -2.58 -2.28
C LEU A 422 23.29 -1.79 -0.96
N SER A 423 22.65 -0.62 -0.91
CA SER A 423 22.70 0.26 0.27
C SER A 423 22.06 -0.40 1.49
N THR A 424 20.89 -1.03 1.32
CA THR A 424 20.21 -1.74 2.40
C THR A 424 20.99 -2.96 2.87
N PHE A 425 21.69 -3.65 1.96
CA PHE A 425 22.63 -4.70 2.31
C PHE A 425 23.74 -4.14 3.22
N LYS A 426 24.38 -3.05 2.82
CA LYS A 426 25.44 -2.41 3.62
C LYS A 426 24.94 -1.97 5.00
N SER A 427 23.76 -1.35 5.07
CA SER A 427 23.16 -0.91 6.33
C SER A 427 22.86 -2.07 7.28
N PHE A 428 22.39 -3.20 6.77
CA PHE A 428 22.16 -4.38 7.60
C PHE A 428 23.47 -5.06 8.02
N LEU A 429 24.46 -5.10 7.12
CA LEU A 429 25.73 -5.77 7.33
C LEU A 429 26.66 -5.00 8.27
N TRP A 430 26.57 -3.66 8.29
CA TRP A 430 27.38 -2.79 9.15
C TRP A 430 26.55 -1.68 9.81
N PRO A 431 25.67 -2.01 10.79
CA PRO A 431 24.84 -1.01 11.46
C PRO A 431 25.65 0.02 12.27
N ASP A 432 26.76 -0.39 12.89
CA ASP A 432 27.57 0.40 13.82
C ASP A 432 29.08 0.21 13.63
N VAL A 433 29.53 -0.02 12.40
CA VAL A 433 30.90 -0.43 12.01
C VAL A 433 31.19 -1.92 12.28
N THR A 434 30.49 -2.57 13.20
CA THR A 434 30.64 -4.01 13.41
C THR A 434 29.91 -4.80 12.32
N THR A 435 30.47 -5.95 11.93
CA THR A 435 29.84 -6.80 10.90
C THR A 435 28.75 -7.65 11.53
N ASN A 436 27.50 -7.46 11.09
CA ASN A 436 26.38 -8.31 11.43
C ASN A 436 26.57 -9.70 10.79
N LYS A 437 26.53 -10.75 11.62
CA LYS A 437 26.75 -12.14 11.19
C LYS A 437 25.47 -12.86 10.78
N THR A 438 24.32 -12.19 10.85
CA THR A 438 23.03 -12.78 10.51
C THR A 438 22.95 -13.06 9.03
N ASN A 439 22.76 -14.32 8.66
CA ASN A 439 22.52 -14.71 7.27
C ASN A 439 21.02 -14.68 6.97
N CYS A 440 20.57 -13.69 6.21
CA CYS A 440 19.14 -13.48 5.93
C CYS A 440 18.51 -14.65 5.15
N ARG A 441 19.26 -15.34 4.29
CA ARG A 441 18.78 -16.56 3.60
C ARG A 441 18.48 -17.67 4.60
N ILE A 442 19.33 -17.87 5.61
CA ILE A 442 19.08 -18.86 6.66
C ILE A 442 17.85 -18.48 7.49
N ALA A 443 17.66 -17.20 7.82
CA ALA A 443 16.46 -16.73 8.51
C ALA A 443 15.19 -17.03 7.70
N ALA A 444 15.19 -16.72 6.39
CA ALA A 444 14.07 -17.03 5.51
C ALA A 444 13.77 -18.54 5.42
N LEU A 445 14.80 -19.39 5.38
CA LEU A 445 14.63 -20.85 5.36
C LEU A 445 14.03 -21.38 6.67
N ARG A 446 14.47 -20.88 7.82
CA ARG A 446 13.91 -21.24 9.14
C ARG A 446 12.43 -20.88 9.21
N PHE A 447 12.11 -19.64 8.84
CA PHE A 447 10.71 -19.19 8.84
C PHE A 447 9.83 -19.99 7.87
N ALA A 448 10.34 -20.35 6.68
CA ALA A 448 9.63 -21.23 5.75
C ALA A 448 9.34 -22.61 6.35
N HIS A 449 10.26 -23.18 7.14
CA HIS A 449 10.04 -24.42 7.87
C HIS A 449 8.95 -24.29 8.94
N ASP A 450 8.92 -23.18 9.68
CA ASP A 450 7.92 -22.94 10.73
C ASP A 450 6.51 -22.78 10.14
N VAL A 451 6.40 -22.05 9.02
CA VAL A 451 5.15 -21.92 8.26
C VAL A 451 4.70 -23.28 7.74
N LYS A 452 5.61 -24.06 7.14
CA LYS A 452 5.33 -25.42 6.66
C LYS A 452 4.83 -26.32 7.78
N ALA A 453 5.47 -26.30 8.95
CA ALA A 453 5.07 -27.11 10.10
C ALA A 453 3.66 -26.75 10.59
N SER A 454 3.33 -25.46 10.66
CA SER A 454 1.99 -25.00 11.03
C SER A 454 0.93 -25.44 10.02
N LEU A 455 1.23 -25.35 8.71
CA LEU A 455 0.34 -25.82 7.65
C LEU A 455 0.10 -27.33 7.71
N VAL A 456 1.12 -28.12 8.01
CA VAL A 456 0.99 -29.59 8.20
C VAL A 456 0.06 -29.89 9.37
N GLN A 457 0.27 -29.25 10.52
CA GLN A 457 -0.59 -29.45 11.70
C GLN A 457 -2.06 -29.07 11.40
N THR A 458 -2.28 -27.96 10.70
CA THR A 458 -3.63 -27.56 10.26
C THR A 458 -4.23 -28.60 9.31
N LEU A 459 -3.46 -29.09 8.33
CA LEU A 459 -3.93 -30.12 7.41
C LEU A 459 -4.31 -31.41 8.13
N ASP A 460 -3.54 -31.85 9.12
CA ASP A 460 -3.82 -33.05 9.91
C ASP A 460 -5.16 -32.92 10.65
N VAL A 461 -5.41 -31.77 11.28
CA VAL A 461 -6.71 -31.45 11.90
C VAL A 461 -7.84 -31.52 10.87
N LEU A 462 -7.63 -30.95 9.68
CA LEU A 462 -8.63 -30.95 8.62
C LEU A 462 -8.87 -32.34 8.02
N LEU A 463 -7.88 -33.23 8.03
CA LEU A 463 -8.06 -34.61 7.53
C LEU A 463 -8.95 -35.45 8.46
N LEU A 464 -9.00 -35.12 9.75
CA LEU A 464 -9.91 -35.74 10.72
C LEU A 464 -11.36 -35.25 10.58
N ASP A 465 -11.58 -34.10 9.94
CA ASP A 465 -12.90 -33.56 9.65
C ASP A 465 -13.57 -34.33 8.49
N THR A 466 -14.62 -35.09 8.82
CA THR A 466 -15.40 -35.95 7.92
C THR A 466 -16.40 -35.19 7.04
N GLY A 467 -16.49 -33.86 7.14
CA GLY A 467 -17.39 -33.05 6.32
C GLY A 467 -17.11 -33.19 4.81
N ASP A 468 -18.05 -33.81 4.08
CA ASP A 468 -17.93 -34.10 2.65
C ASP A 468 -18.45 -32.94 1.78
N HIS A 469 -17.67 -31.86 1.73
CA HIS A 469 -17.96 -30.70 0.88
C HIS A 469 -16.82 -30.42 -0.09
N ASN A 470 -17.14 -30.22 -1.37
CA ASN A 470 -16.16 -29.98 -2.45
C ASN A 470 -15.20 -28.83 -2.11
N LYS A 471 -15.70 -27.70 -1.55
CA LYS A 471 -14.85 -26.57 -1.13
C LYS A 471 -13.81 -26.94 -0.07
N ARG A 472 -14.15 -27.83 0.88
CA ARG A 472 -13.19 -28.32 1.89
C ARG A 472 -12.15 -29.22 1.26
N LYS A 473 -12.53 -30.05 0.27
CA LYS A 473 -11.59 -30.88 -0.50
C LYS A 473 -10.60 -30.00 -1.27
N ASP A 474 -11.09 -28.97 -1.96
CA ASP A 474 -10.26 -28.02 -2.70
C ASP A 474 -9.28 -27.29 -1.79
N HIS A 475 -9.75 -26.84 -0.61
CA HIS A 475 -8.89 -26.19 0.37
C HIS A 475 -7.83 -27.15 0.95
N LYS A 476 -8.18 -28.40 1.30
CA LYS A 476 -7.20 -29.42 1.73
C LYS A 476 -6.15 -29.67 0.64
N ALA A 477 -6.56 -29.74 -0.63
CA ALA A 477 -5.64 -29.89 -1.76
C ALA A 477 -4.71 -28.68 -1.93
N ARG A 478 -5.25 -27.46 -1.77
CA ARG A 478 -4.49 -26.21 -1.76
C ARG A 478 -3.42 -26.19 -0.67
N LEU A 479 -3.75 -26.55 0.58
CA LEU A 479 -2.76 -26.63 1.67
C LEU A 479 -1.66 -27.66 1.38
N LYS A 480 -2.02 -28.86 0.87
CA LYS A 480 -1.03 -29.87 0.44
C LYS A 480 -0.07 -29.32 -0.61
N SER A 481 -0.61 -28.59 -1.58
CA SER A 481 0.17 -27.97 -2.66
C SER A 481 1.13 -26.90 -2.10
N MET A 482 0.67 -26.03 -1.20
CA MET A 482 1.53 -25.04 -0.52
C MET A 482 2.66 -25.69 0.29
N ILE A 483 2.37 -26.77 1.04
CA ILE A 483 3.38 -27.52 1.81
C ILE A 483 4.46 -28.08 0.88
N ALA A 484 4.08 -28.64 -0.27
CA ALA A 484 5.02 -29.17 -1.26
C ALA A 484 5.91 -28.07 -1.88
N MET A 485 5.35 -26.89 -2.15
CA MET A 485 6.12 -25.77 -2.70
C MET A 485 7.08 -25.16 -1.67
N LEU A 486 6.65 -25.02 -0.41
CA LEU A 486 7.56 -24.63 0.69
C LEU A 486 8.69 -25.64 0.84
N ASP A 487 8.40 -26.94 0.72
CA ASP A 487 9.43 -27.98 0.73
C ASP A 487 10.43 -27.82 -0.43
N LYS A 488 9.94 -27.48 -1.63
CA LYS A 488 10.81 -27.17 -2.78
C LYS A 488 11.71 -25.96 -2.50
N PHE A 489 11.16 -24.88 -1.93
CA PHE A 489 11.94 -23.70 -1.54
C PHE A 489 13.01 -24.04 -0.50
N CYS A 490 12.67 -24.82 0.54
CA CYS A 490 13.61 -25.26 1.57
C CYS A 490 14.75 -26.13 1.00
N ARG A 491 14.50 -26.89 -0.07
CA ARG A 491 15.50 -27.73 -0.74
C ARG A 491 16.39 -26.97 -1.73
N GLU A 492 16.04 -25.73 -2.10
CA GLU A 492 16.83 -24.92 -3.02
C GLU A 492 18.17 -24.52 -2.37
N LYS A 493 19.24 -25.21 -2.76
CA LYS A 493 20.62 -24.98 -2.30
C LYS A 493 21.24 -23.76 -2.97
N ARG A 494 20.71 -22.57 -2.67
CA ARG A 494 21.17 -21.31 -3.24
C ARG A 494 21.51 -20.33 -2.13
N PHE A 495 22.78 -19.91 -2.13
CA PHE A 495 23.37 -18.95 -1.18
C PHE A 495 24.21 -17.92 -1.93
N ASP A 496 23.75 -17.52 -3.12
CA ASP A 496 24.38 -16.43 -3.86
C ASP A 496 24.19 -15.09 -3.16
N LEU A 497 24.80 -14.04 -3.71
CA LEU A 497 24.75 -12.72 -3.09
C LEU A 497 23.32 -12.14 -3.11
N TYR A 498 22.52 -12.42 -4.15
CA TYR A 498 21.18 -11.87 -4.28
C TYR A 498 20.18 -12.50 -3.30
N TYR A 499 20.20 -13.83 -3.13
CA TYR A 499 19.34 -14.55 -2.17
C TYR A 499 19.74 -14.31 -0.71
N GLN A 500 21.00 -13.95 -0.46
CA GLN A 500 21.45 -13.54 0.86
C GLN A 500 21.18 -12.06 1.18
N ALA A 501 20.79 -11.26 0.17
CA ALA A 501 20.47 -9.87 0.39
C ALA A 501 19.29 -9.73 1.37
N PRO A 502 19.40 -8.86 2.40
CA PRO A 502 18.37 -8.72 3.42
C PRO A 502 17.00 -8.42 2.81
N TRP A 503 16.94 -7.50 1.86
CA TRP A 503 15.70 -7.14 1.18
C TRP A 503 15.09 -8.31 0.40
N THR A 504 15.88 -9.05 -0.37
CA THR A 504 15.41 -10.22 -1.13
C THR A 504 14.89 -11.32 -0.21
N ALA A 505 15.67 -11.72 0.80
CA ALA A 505 15.27 -12.75 1.74
C ALA A 505 14.03 -12.35 2.55
N GLY A 506 13.94 -11.08 2.95
CA GLY A 506 12.75 -10.54 3.61
C GLY A 506 11.53 -10.52 2.68
N CYS A 507 11.68 -10.30 1.38
CA CYS A 507 10.58 -10.46 0.41
C CYS A 507 10.06 -11.89 0.34
N HIS A 508 10.94 -12.90 0.46
CA HIS A 508 10.50 -14.30 0.55
C HIS A 508 9.73 -14.55 1.84
N MET A 509 10.22 -14.04 2.97
CA MET A 509 9.52 -14.14 4.26
C MET A 509 8.13 -13.51 4.22
N LEU A 510 7.99 -12.34 3.59
CA LEU A 510 6.71 -11.68 3.38
C LEU A 510 5.72 -12.54 2.59
N GLU A 511 6.19 -13.23 1.56
CA GLU A 511 5.35 -14.11 0.75
C GLU A 511 4.85 -15.31 1.57
N PHE A 512 5.72 -15.95 2.35
CA PHE A 512 5.33 -17.06 3.24
C PHE A 512 4.32 -16.61 4.29
N HIS A 513 4.63 -15.49 4.95
CA HIS A 513 3.80 -14.92 5.99
C HIS A 513 2.41 -14.57 5.47
N CYS A 514 2.34 -13.89 4.33
CA CYS A 514 1.06 -13.47 3.76
C CYS A 514 0.19 -14.67 3.38
N LEU A 515 0.78 -15.69 2.76
CA LEU A 515 0.05 -16.92 2.44
C LEU A 515 -0.43 -17.63 3.72
N ALA A 516 0.43 -17.76 4.73
CA ALA A 516 0.07 -18.37 6.01
C ALA A 516 -1.04 -17.60 6.74
N PHE A 517 -0.96 -16.27 6.74
CA PHE A 517 -1.97 -15.37 7.32
C PHE A 517 -3.31 -15.56 6.62
N ASN A 518 -3.32 -15.52 5.28
CA ASN A 518 -4.55 -15.70 4.49
C ASN A 518 -5.20 -17.05 4.76
N GLU A 519 -4.45 -18.16 4.64
CA GLU A 519 -5.00 -19.49 4.91
C GLU A 519 -5.43 -19.65 6.37
N GLY A 520 -4.67 -19.11 7.32
CA GLY A 520 -5.00 -19.11 8.74
C GLY A 520 -6.33 -18.42 9.04
N VAL A 521 -6.56 -17.23 8.49
CA VAL A 521 -7.84 -16.52 8.62
C VAL A 521 -8.98 -17.29 7.94
N VAL A 522 -8.72 -17.89 6.78
CA VAL A 522 -9.70 -18.70 6.06
C VAL A 522 -10.12 -19.93 6.90
N VAL A 523 -9.18 -20.69 7.46
CA VAL A 523 -9.54 -21.86 8.30
C VAL A 523 -10.29 -21.45 9.56
N CYS A 524 -9.87 -20.37 10.20
CA CYS A 524 -10.54 -19.78 11.36
C CYS A 524 -12.00 -19.40 11.07
N THR A 525 -12.31 -18.96 9.85
CA THR A 525 -13.63 -18.39 9.54
C THR A 525 -14.57 -19.31 8.78
N GLN A 526 -14.06 -20.37 8.13
CA GLN A 526 -14.86 -21.27 7.28
C GLN A 526 -15.25 -22.59 7.94
N TYR A 527 -14.52 -23.06 8.96
CA TYR A 527 -14.75 -24.36 9.58
C TYR A 527 -15.59 -24.29 10.88
N GLY A 528 -15.92 -23.10 11.37
CA GLY A 528 -16.78 -22.90 12.54
C GLY A 528 -16.13 -23.15 13.90
N TYR A 529 -14.99 -23.84 13.97
CA TYR A 529 -14.34 -24.19 15.25
C TYR A 529 -13.96 -22.96 16.08
N LEU A 530 -13.37 -21.92 15.46
CA LEU A 530 -13.06 -20.68 16.16
C LEU A 530 -14.34 -20.01 16.67
N SER A 531 -15.35 -19.89 15.79
CA SER A 531 -16.64 -19.28 16.12
C SER A 531 -17.29 -19.95 17.33
N ALA A 532 -17.44 -21.27 17.30
CA ALA A 532 -17.98 -22.04 18.40
C ALA A 532 -17.17 -21.89 19.69
N THR A 533 -15.83 -21.98 19.59
CA THR A 533 -14.95 -21.77 20.75
C THR A 533 -15.18 -20.41 21.40
N LEU A 534 -15.19 -19.33 20.61
CA LEU A 534 -15.31 -17.96 21.12
C LEU A 534 -16.72 -17.65 21.64
N HIS A 535 -17.78 -18.14 20.98
CA HIS A 535 -19.15 -17.96 21.46
C HIS A 535 -19.40 -18.73 22.76
N MET A 536 -18.89 -19.96 22.86
CA MET A 536 -18.98 -20.73 24.10
C MET A 536 -18.19 -20.07 25.22
N TYR A 537 -16.94 -19.68 24.96
CA TYR A 537 -16.11 -18.93 25.89
C TYR A 537 -16.82 -17.67 26.39
N ASN A 538 -17.38 -16.86 25.49
CA ASN A 538 -18.12 -15.65 25.85
C ASN A 538 -19.34 -15.95 26.74
N ALA A 539 -20.08 -17.03 26.49
CA ALA A 539 -21.18 -17.47 27.36
C ALA A 539 -20.67 -17.81 28.77
N LEU A 540 -19.59 -18.59 28.87
CA LEU A 540 -18.98 -18.97 30.16
C LEU A 540 -18.42 -17.77 30.95
N ARG A 541 -18.07 -16.67 30.27
CA ARG A 541 -17.64 -15.41 30.90
C ARG A 541 -18.79 -14.56 31.45
N HIS A 542 -20.03 -14.84 31.04
CA HIS A 542 -21.19 -13.98 31.36
C HIS A 542 -22.33 -14.72 32.07
N VAL A 543 -22.35 -16.06 32.08
CA VAL A 543 -23.44 -16.87 32.61
C VAL A 543 -23.08 -17.50 33.96
N GLY A 544 -24.04 -17.46 34.89
CA GLY A 544 -23.93 -18.03 36.23
C GLY A 544 -23.23 -17.11 37.24
N ALA A 545 -23.25 -17.51 38.51
CA ALA A 545 -22.66 -16.78 39.63
C ALA A 545 -21.12 -16.87 39.67
N SER A 546 -20.54 -17.89 39.03
CA SER A 546 -19.08 -18.10 38.96
C SER A 546 -18.60 -18.15 37.51
N PRO A 547 -18.35 -17.01 36.85
CA PRO A 547 -17.76 -16.96 35.51
C PRO A 547 -16.33 -17.50 35.49
N ILE A 548 -15.94 -18.17 34.41
CA ILE A 548 -14.56 -18.66 34.25
C ILE A 548 -13.57 -17.50 34.20
N LYS A 549 -12.32 -17.68 34.66
CA LYS A 549 -11.31 -16.61 34.55
C LYS A 549 -10.99 -16.28 33.08
N PRO A 550 -10.56 -15.04 32.77
CA PRO A 550 -10.16 -14.66 31.42
C PRO A 550 -9.01 -15.53 30.90
N ILE A 551 -9.10 -16.00 29.66
CA ILE A 551 -8.05 -16.73 28.94
C ILE A 551 -7.44 -15.76 27.92
N PRO A 552 -6.17 -15.31 28.08
CA PRO A 552 -5.60 -14.20 27.31
C PRO A 552 -5.73 -14.35 25.79
N ILE A 553 -5.43 -15.54 25.26
CA ILE A 553 -5.53 -15.83 23.82
C ILE A 553 -6.97 -15.75 23.30
N LEU A 554 -7.96 -16.20 24.09
CA LEU A 554 -9.37 -16.16 23.68
C LEU A 554 -9.95 -14.75 23.79
N GLU A 555 -9.56 -13.97 24.80
CA GLU A 555 -9.90 -12.54 24.88
C GLU A 555 -9.37 -11.77 23.66
N PHE A 556 -8.12 -12.04 23.28
CA PHE A 556 -7.50 -11.42 22.11
C PHE A 556 -8.25 -11.78 20.81
N LEU A 557 -8.56 -13.06 20.62
CA LEU A 557 -9.34 -13.53 19.47
C LEU A 557 -10.77 -12.96 19.46
N CYS A 558 -11.42 -12.86 20.61
CA CYS A 558 -12.73 -12.22 20.74
C CYS A 558 -12.71 -10.77 20.25
N GLU A 559 -11.68 -9.99 20.59
CA GLU A 559 -11.53 -8.61 20.12
C GLU A 559 -11.20 -8.53 18.62
N ILE A 560 -10.28 -9.36 18.10
CA ILE A 560 -9.98 -9.40 16.65
C ILE A 560 -11.23 -9.69 15.82
N PHE A 561 -12.01 -10.67 16.24
CA PHE A 561 -13.17 -11.15 15.50
C PHE A 561 -14.49 -10.53 15.95
N LYS A 562 -14.44 -9.45 16.77
CA LYS A 562 -15.62 -8.81 17.38
C LYS A 562 -16.64 -8.32 16.38
N GLU A 563 -16.19 -7.60 15.34
CA GLU A 563 -17.08 -7.12 14.28
C GLU A 563 -17.76 -8.30 13.58
N ARG A 564 -17.00 -9.35 13.29
CA ARG A 564 -17.46 -10.45 12.43
C ARG A 564 -18.32 -11.49 13.13
N LEU A 565 -17.92 -11.93 14.32
CA LEU A 565 -18.57 -13.01 15.05
C LEU A 565 -19.61 -12.49 16.05
N PHE A 566 -19.35 -11.31 16.62
CA PHE A 566 -20.20 -10.74 17.66
C PHE A 566 -20.99 -9.51 17.20
N PHE A 567 -20.89 -9.11 15.93
CA PHE A 567 -21.60 -7.94 15.40
C PHE A 567 -21.30 -6.67 16.23
N ASN A 568 -20.04 -6.50 16.63
CA ASN A 568 -19.52 -5.43 17.50
C ASN A 568 -19.97 -5.47 18.98
N VAL A 569 -20.80 -6.44 19.39
CA VAL A 569 -21.33 -6.52 20.76
C VAL A 569 -21.26 -7.94 21.30
N PHE A 570 -20.56 -8.12 22.42
CA PHE A 570 -20.56 -9.42 23.11
C PHE A 570 -21.95 -9.73 23.67
N PRO A 571 -22.57 -10.85 23.25
CA PRO A 571 -23.89 -11.21 23.74
C PRO A 571 -23.81 -11.54 25.23
N LYS A 572 -24.81 -11.07 25.99
CA LYS A 572 -25.04 -11.45 27.40
C LYS A 572 -26.22 -12.41 27.57
N LYS A 573 -26.99 -12.57 26.49
CA LYS A 573 -28.16 -13.46 26.33
C LYS A 573 -28.29 -13.79 24.85
N ASN A 574 -29.19 -14.70 24.48
CA ASN A 574 -29.40 -15.10 23.08
C ASN A 574 -28.14 -15.64 22.40
N PHE A 575 -27.33 -16.40 23.14
CA PHE A 575 -26.04 -16.87 22.65
C PHE A 575 -26.21 -17.74 21.39
N SER A 576 -27.20 -18.64 21.35
CA SER A 576 -27.45 -19.49 20.19
C SER A 576 -27.80 -18.69 18.94
N THR A 577 -28.61 -17.63 19.08
CA THR A 577 -28.98 -16.75 17.97
C THR A 577 -27.76 -16.01 17.42
N HIS A 578 -26.90 -15.47 18.28
CA HIS A 578 -25.67 -14.80 17.86
C HIS A 578 -24.72 -15.78 17.16
N PHE A 579 -24.50 -16.96 17.74
CA PHE A 579 -23.64 -18.00 17.17
C PHE A 579 -24.15 -18.47 15.80
N ARG A 580 -25.42 -18.86 15.69
CA ARG A 580 -26.01 -19.32 14.42
C ARG A 580 -25.98 -18.21 13.34
N ARG A 581 -26.20 -16.94 13.71
CA ARG A 581 -26.01 -15.81 12.78
C ARG A 581 -24.56 -15.64 12.34
N ALA A 582 -23.60 -15.80 13.26
CA ALA A 582 -22.17 -15.76 12.94
C ALA A 582 -21.81 -16.85 11.94
N GLU A 583 -22.38 -18.05 12.07
CA GLU A 583 -22.22 -19.15 11.11
C GLU A 583 -22.94 -18.93 9.77
N GLY A 584 -23.70 -17.84 9.63
CA GLY A 584 -24.40 -17.49 8.39
C GLY A 584 -25.80 -18.08 8.26
N CYS A 585 -26.37 -18.64 9.34
CA CYS A 585 -27.77 -19.05 9.35
C CYS A 585 -28.68 -17.82 9.30
N GLY A 586 -29.61 -17.79 8.33
CA GLY A 586 -30.64 -16.77 8.23
C GLY A 586 -31.67 -16.89 9.36
N ILE A 587 -32.34 -15.78 9.67
CA ILE A 587 -33.49 -15.77 10.59
C ILE A 587 -34.74 -16.11 9.78
N GLU A 588 -35.29 -17.30 9.93
CA GLU A 588 -36.62 -17.59 9.39
C GLU A 588 -37.69 -17.07 10.36
N LYS A 589 -38.41 -16.01 9.95
CA LYS A 589 -39.63 -15.59 10.63
C LYS A 589 -40.77 -16.51 10.17
N ARG A 590 -41.05 -17.60 10.88
CA ARG A 590 -42.27 -18.39 10.63
C ARG A 590 -43.48 -17.59 11.11
N LYS A 591 -44.36 -17.20 10.18
CA LYS A 591 -45.56 -16.38 10.46
C LYS A 591 -46.69 -17.18 11.14
N ASP A 592 -46.60 -18.50 11.19
CA ASP A 592 -47.77 -19.36 11.42
C ASP A 592 -47.87 -19.94 12.85
N PHE A 593 -46.89 -19.66 13.72
CA PHE A 593 -46.95 -20.06 15.13
C PHE A 593 -47.34 -18.87 16.01
N LYS A 594 -48.61 -18.81 16.43
CA LYS A 594 -49.08 -17.92 17.50
C LYS A 594 -48.62 -18.46 18.86
N GLY A 595 -47.40 -18.11 19.25
CA GLY A 595 -46.81 -18.35 20.56
C GLY A 595 -45.47 -17.63 20.65
N ALA A 596 -45.13 -17.06 21.80
CA ALA A 596 -43.99 -16.14 21.98
C ALA A 596 -42.58 -16.77 21.82
N TYR A 597 -42.49 -18.03 21.42
CA TYR A 597 -41.25 -18.78 21.29
C TYR A 597 -41.32 -19.60 20.00
N TYR A 598 -40.19 -19.75 19.32
CA TYR A 598 -40.04 -20.35 17.98
C TYR A 598 -40.23 -19.41 16.78
N SER A 599 -39.49 -18.29 16.77
CA SER A 599 -38.76 -17.96 15.53
C SER A 599 -37.74 -19.08 15.30
N GLY A 600 -38.18 -20.20 14.74
CA GLY A 600 -37.30 -21.32 14.45
C GLY A 600 -36.19 -20.85 13.52
N LEU A 601 -34.96 -20.77 14.02
CA LEU A 601 -33.79 -20.80 13.14
C LEU A 601 -33.92 -22.08 12.30
N ARG A 602 -33.47 -22.04 11.04
CA ARG A 602 -33.41 -23.22 10.16
C ARG A 602 -32.88 -24.44 10.94
N ASP A 603 -33.33 -25.65 10.57
CA ASP A 603 -32.78 -26.90 11.11
C ASP A 603 -31.25 -26.80 11.30
N PRO A 604 -30.70 -27.38 12.39
CA PRO A 604 -29.28 -27.27 12.71
C PRO A 604 -28.48 -27.70 11.48
N PHE A 605 -27.70 -26.75 10.95
CA PHE A 605 -26.89 -26.93 9.75
C PHE A 605 -27.65 -27.54 8.56
N SER A 606 -28.41 -26.73 7.79
CA SER A 606 -28.50 -27.09 6.37
C SER A 606 -27.07 -27.17 5.84
N ARG A 607 -26.69 -28.26 5.16
CA ARG A 607 -25.35 -28.48 4.54
C ARG A 607 -24.88 -27.30 3.65
N GLU A 608 -25.76 -26.34 3.39
CA GLU A 608 -25.58 -25.13 2.61
C GLU A 608 -25.34 -23.85 3.44
N CYS A 609 -25.34 -23.91 4.79
CA CYS A 609 -25.00 -22.78 5.68
C CYS A 609 -23.49 -22.46 5.62
N TYR A 610 -23.04 -22.09 4.43
CA TYR A 610 -21.75 -21.47 4.21
C TYR A 610 -21.92 -19.96 4.31
N ARG A 611 -21.00 -19.32 5.05
CA ARG A 611 -20.86 -17.87 5.00
C ARG A 611 -20.67 -17.46 3.54
N LYS A 612 -21.63 -16.69 2.99
CA LYS A 612 -21.56 -16.17 1.61
C LYS A 612 -20.37 -15.23 1.40
N ASP A 613 -19.80 -14.69 2.49
CA ASP A 613 -18.66 -13.78 2.47
C ASP A 613 -17.60 -14.26 3.48
N PRO A 614 -16.47 -14.85 3.07
CA PRO A 614 -15.37 -15.11 3.99
C PRO A 614 -14.89 -13.78 4.59
N MET A 615 -14.41 -13.79 5.84
CA MET A 615 -13.86 -12.55 6.39
C MET A 615 -12.68 -12.13 5.52
N ASN A 616 -12.71 -10.91 5.00
CA ASN A 616 -11.63 -10.41 4.16
C ASN A 616 -10.38 -10.16 5.03
N PRO A 617 -9.27 -10.89 4.84
CA PRO A 617 -8.04 -10.68 5.59
C PRO A 617 -7.49 -9.25 5.46
N GLU A 618 -7.82 -8.55 4.37
CA GLU A 618 -7.46 -7.14 4.16
C GLU A 618 -8.07 -6.19 5.20
N ARG A 619 -9.07 -6.62 5.97
CA ARG A 619 -9.66 -5.80 7.04
C ARG A 619 -9.02 -6.01 8.41
N LEU A 620 -8.17 -7.03 8.56
CA LEU A 620 -7.56 -7.34 9.85
C LEU A 620 -6.23 -6.64 10.09
N SER A 621 -5.51 -6.32 9.01
CA SER A 621 -4.13 -5.88 9.10
C SER A 621 -3.76 -4.99 7.92
N LEU A 622 -3.29 -3.79 8.23
CA LEU A 622 -2.67 -2.89 7.26
C LEU A 622 -1.40 -3.51 6.65
N PHE A 623 -0.62 -4.23 7.45
CA PHE A 623 0.56 -4.95 6.98
C PHE A 623 0.20 -5.93 5.85
N HIS A 624 -0.79 -6.78 6.09
CA HIS A 624 -1.26 -7.76 5.10
C HIS A 624 -1.85 -7.08 3.86
N THR A 625 -2.66 -6.05 4.04
CA THR A 625 -3.27 -5.28 2.95
C THR A 625 -2.24 -4.62 2.05
N GLY A 626 -1.20 -4.03 2.64
CA GLY A 626 -0.09 -3.44 1.88
C GLY A 626 0.56 -4.46 0.93
N HIS A 627 0.86 -5.67 1.44
CA HIS A 627 1.46 -6.74 0.61
C HIS A 627 0.48 -7.31 -0.41
N MET A 628 -0.80 -7.49 -0.08
CA MET A 628 -1.85 -7.92 -1.03
C MET A 628 -2.00 -6.94 -2.20
N TRP A 629 -1.77 -5.66 -1.97
CA TRP A 629 -1.91 -4.62 -3.00
C TRP A 629 -0.59 -4.23 -3.67
N ASN A 630 0.43 -5.10 -3.59
CA ASN A 630 1.76 -4.83 -4.16
C ASN A 630 2.34 -3.49 -3.70
N PHE A 631 2.08 -3.12 -2.45
CA PHE A 631 2.56 -1.88 -1.85
C PHE A 631 2.07 -0.63 -2.59
N ARG A 632 1.02 -0.76 -3.41
CA ARG A 632 0.32 0.29 -4.15
C ARG A 632 -1.13 0.37 -3.67
N PRO A 633 -1.41 1.00 -2.52
CA PRO A 633 -2.75 1.03 -1.99
C PRO A 633 -3.66 1.86 -2.90
N LYS A 634 -4.45 1.18 -3.75
CA LYS A 634 -5.38 1.82 -4.70
C LYS A 634 -6.67 2.30 -4.05
N ARG A 635 -6.96 1.82 -2.83
CA ARG A 635 -8.18 2.20 -2.12
C ARG A 635 -7.83 3.22 -1.05
N TRP A 636 -8.46 4.38 -1.16
CA TRP A 636 -8.43 5.45 -0.17
C TRP A 636 -8.70 4.97 1.27
N ARG A 637 -9.36 3.82 1.48
CA ARG A 637 -9.55 3.21 2.81
C ARG A 637 -8.24 2.91 3.55
N PHE A 638 -7.23 2.36 2.88
CA PHE A 638 -5.92 2.08 3.51
C PHE A 638 -5.30 3.38 4.02
N TRP A 639 -5.38 4.43 3.20
CA TRP A 639 -4.89 5.75 3.55
C TRP A 639 -5.72 6.43 4.63
N VAL A 640 -7.04 6.23 4.68
CA VAL A 640 -7.87 6.69 5.80
C VAL A 640 -7.50 5.99 7.10
N GLU A 641 -7.12 4.73 7.09
CA GLU A 641 -6.74 4.06 8.33
C GLU A 641 -5.41 4.59 8.89
N ILE A 642 -4.51 5.02 8.00
CA ILE A 642 -3.22 5.63 8.37
C ILE A 642 -3.39 7.10 8.80
N TYR A 643 -4.10 7.90 8.00
CA TYR A 643 -4.18 9.36 8.15
C TYR A 643 -5.52 9.88 8.70
N GLY A 644 -6.55 9.05 8.72
CA GLY A 644 -7.87 9.41 9.21
C GLY A 644 -7.95 9.46 10.73
N LYS A 645 -9.06 10.00 11.22
CA LYS A 645 -9.31 10.08 12.66
C LYS A 645 -9.65 8.69 13.21
N PRO A 646 -8.97 8.23 14.28
CA PRO A 646 -9.33 6.97 14.93
C PRO A 646 -10.81 6.96 15.33
N GLY A 647 -11.50 5.85 15.07
CA GLY A 647 -12.91 5.67 15.44
C GLY A 647 -13.92 6.53 14.67
N SER A 648 -13.48 7.26 13.64
CA SER A 648 -14.42 7.78 12.64
C SER A 648 -15.10 6.57 11.97
N GLY A 649 -16.43 6.62 11.81
CA GLY A 649 -17.20 5.54 11.18
C GLY A 649 -16.77 5.29 9.72
N LYS A 650 -17.62 4.61 8.93
CA LYS A 650 -17.30 4.38 7.50
C LYS A 650 -16.95 5.70 6.82
N PRO A 651 -15.70 5.86 6.37
CA PRO A 651 -15.24 7.17 5.92
C PRO A 651 -15.93 7.55 4.60
N SER A 652 -16.09 8.84 4.35
CA SER A 652 -16.79 9.31 3.15
C SER A 652 -15.87 9.28 1.93
N MET A 653 -16.41 9.13 0.72
CA MET A 653 -15.63 9.22 -0.52
C MET A 653 -14.89 10.57 -0.64
N ARG A 654 -15.50 11.65 -0.14
CA ARG A 654 -14.90 13.00 -0.11
C ARG A 654 -13.68 13.05 0.80
N GLU A 655 -13.75 12.43 1.97
CA GLU A 655 -12.60 12.30 2.88
C GLU A 655 -11.47 11.49 2.24
N GLY A 656 -11.80 10.40 1.55
CA GLY A 656 -10.85 9.61 0.79
C GLY A 656 -10.06 10.44 -0.24
N LYS A 657 -10.76 11.22 -1.07
CA LYS A 657 -10.12 12.11 -2.06
C LYS A 657 -9.24 13.18 -1.40
N ARG A 658 -9.65 13.74 -0.26
CA ARG A 658 -8.85 14.73 0.47
C ARG A 658 -7.53 14.13 0.95
N ILE A 659 -7.58 12.93 1.53
CA ILE A 659 -6.37 12.23 2.01
C ILE A 659 -5.46 11.86 0.85
N GLU A 660 -6.02 11.40 -0.27
CA GLU A 660 -5.25 11.13 -1.48
C GLU A 660 -4.50 12.37 -1.98
N LYS A 661 -5.15 13.54 -1.99
CA LYS A 661 -4.50 14.81 -2.32
C LYS A 661 -3.37 15.16 -1.34
N GLN A 662 -3.61 14.97 -0.04
CA GLN A 662 -2.59 15.20 0.99
C GLN A 662 -1.35 14.31 0.78
N ILE A 663 -1.56 13.02 0.55
CA ILE A 663 -0.49 12.04 0.32
C ILE A 663 0.31 12.37 -0.94
N ASN A 664 -0.36 12.86 -1.99
CA ASN A 664 0.32 13.23 -3.22
C ASN A 664 1.20 14.48 -3.07
N ALA A 665 0.90 15.35 -2.11
CA ALA A 665 1.65 16.58 -1.83
C ALA A 665 2.79 16.39 -0.81
N GLU A 666 2.66 15.40 0.09
CA GLU A 666 3.61 15.16 1.17
C GLU A 666 4.92 14.51 0.66
N PRO A 667 6.11 14.88 1.19
CA PRO A 667 7.35 14.20 0.86
C PRO A 667 7.31 12.70 1.16
N SER A 668 7.81 11.88 0.24
CA SER A 668 7.72 10.42 0.35
C SER A 668 8.27 9.84 1.67
N ALA A 669 9.34 10.42 2.24
CA ALA A 669 9.90 9.93 3.50
C ALA A 669 8.94 10.11 4.69
N VAL A 670 8.20 11.23 4.75
CA VAL A 670 7.21 11.48 5.81
C VAL A 670 6.03 10.53 5.69
N LEU A 671 5.58 10.27 4.46
CA LEU A 671 4.56 9.27 4.16
C LEU A 671 4.97 7.87 4.62
N LEU A 672 6.21 7.48 4.31
CA LEU A 672 6.77 6.19 4.68
C LEU A 672 6.91 6.04 6.20
N GLU A 673 7.40 7.07 6.89
CA GLU A 673 7.54 7.08 8.35
C GLU A 673 6.17 7.01 9.06
N THR A 674 5.19 7.78 8.60
CA THR A 674 3.82 7.75 9.12
C THR A 674 3.19 6.37 8.93
N THR A 675 3.39 5.78 7.74
CA THR A 675 2.93 4.43 7.43
C THR A 675 3.60 3.39 8.32
N LYS A 676 4.95 3.44 8.46
CA LYS A 676 5.74 2.55 9.32
C LYS A 676 5.23 2.61 10.77
N LYS A 677 5.06 3.80 11.33
CA LYS A 677 4.56 3.99 12.72
C LYS A 677 3.19 3.35 12.95
N LYS A 678 2.30 3.35 11.95
CA LYS A 678 0.97 2.74 12.06
C LYS A 678 1.00 1.22 11.93
N VAL A 679 1.92 0.69 11.13
CA VAL A 679 1.97 -0.75 10.79
C VAL A 679 2.86 -1.54 11.76
N VAL A 680 3.95 -0.96 12.27
CA VAL A 680 4.88 -1.62 13.21
C VAL A 680 4.15 -2.29 14.39
N PRO A 681 3.16 -1.67 15.07
CA PRO A 681 2.43 -2.33 16.16
C PRO A 681 1.71 -3.62 15.77
N GLU A 682 1.32 -3.80 14.50
CA GLU A 682 0.71 -5.05 14.04
C GLU A 682 1.71 -6.21 13.95
N VAL A 683 3.01 -5.90 13.83
CA VAL A 683 4.08 -6.90 13.67
C VAL A 683 4.86 -7.07 14.96
N GLU A 684 5.31 -5.97 15.57
CA GLU A 684 6.20 -5.99 16.74
C GLU A 684 5.48 -5.77 18.07
N GLY A 685 4.20 -5.39 18.03
CA GLY A 685 3.41 -5.16 19.25
C GLY A 685 3.12 -6.45 20.02
N GLU A 686 2.88 -6.32 21.32
CA GLU A 686 2.50 -7.45 22.22
C GLU A 686 1.27 -8.22 21.70
N LYS A 687 0.36 -7.50 21.03
CA LYS A 687 -0.85 -8.01 20.41
C LYS A 687 -0.82 -7.82 18.89
N GLY A 688 0.34 -8.05 18.29
CA GLY A 688 0.57 -7.88 16.86
C GLY A 688 -0.30 -8.80 16.00
N VAL A 689 -1.41 -8.27 15.47
CA VAL A 689 -2.36 -9.03 14.66
C VAL A 689 -1.70 -9.63 13.41
N ALA A 690 -0.78 -8.91 12.77
CA ALA A 690 -0.05 -9.43 11.60
C ALA A 690 0.88 -10.56 12.01
N ARG A 691 1.56 -10.47 13.16
CA ARG A 691 2.47 -11.50 13.68
C ARG A 691 1.74 -12.73 14.22
N PHE A 692 0.44 -12.67 14.41
CA PHE A 692 -0.34 -13.76 14.96
C PHE A 692 -0.44 -14.98 14.02
N ASN A 693 -0.17 -16.16 14.55
CA ASN A 693 -0.27 -17.44 13.85
C ASN A 693 -1.72 -17.97 13.93
N PHE A 694 -2.56 -17.49 13.01
CA PHE A 694 -3.95 -17.94 12.90
C PHE A 694 -4.11 -19.44 12.62
N LEU A 695 -3.10 -20.12 12.03
CA LEU A 695 -3.10 -21.57 11.84
C LEU A 695 -2.99 -22.29 13.20
N ALA A 696 -2.09 -21.84 14.08
CA ALA A 696 -1.96 -22.37 15.43
C ALA A 696 -3.21 -22.10 16.28
N ALA A 697 -3.80 -20.90 16.17
CA ALA A 697 -5.05 -20.56 16.84
C ALA A 697 -6.22 -21.45 16.38
N PHE A 698 -6.31 -21.72 15.08
CA PHE A 698 -7.27 -22.67 14.53
C PHE A 698 -7.08 -24.08 15.13
N CYS A 699 -5.85 -24.58 15.19
CA CYS A 699 -5.54 -25.87 15.79
C CYS A 699 -5.90 -25.93 17.28
N LEU A 700 -5.69 -24.86 18.03
CA LEU A 700 -6.16 -24.74 19.43
C LEU A 700 -7.67 -24.90 19.51
N CYS A 701 -8.43 -24.10 18.75
CA CYS A 701 -9.89 -24.15 18.74
C CYS A 701 -10.40 -25.54 18.33
N ALA A 702 -9.81 -26.15 17.31
CA ALA A 702 -10.16 -27.51 16.89
C ALA A 702 -9.91 -28.54 18.00
N ARG A 703 -8.82 -28.41 18.77
CA ARG A 703 -8.54 -29.28 19.92
C ARG A 703 -9.58 -29.13 21.03
N ILE A 704 -9.99 -27.89 21.34
CA ILE A 704 -11.05 -27.60 22.31
C ILE A 704 -12.36 -28.26 21.84
N MET A 705 -12.72 -28.11 20.56
CA MET A 705 -13.89 -28.77 19.98
C MET A 705 -13.75 -30.30 20.01
N GLY A 706 -12.55 -30.85 19.81
CA GLY A 706 -12.30 -32.28 19.95
C GLY A 706 -12.68 -32.79 21.34
N ARG A 707 -12.19 -32.12 22.40
CA ARG A 707 -12.52 -32.45 23.80
C ARG A 707 -14.00 -32.31 24.10
N MET A 708 -14.64 -31.25 23.61
CA MET A 708 -16.09 -31.06 23.70
C MET A 708 -16.86 -32.21 23.04
N GLY A 709 -16.38 -32.70 21.89
CA GLY A 709 -16.97 -33.84 21.20
C GLY A 709 -16.80 -35.18 21.95
N GLU A 710 -15.72 -35.36 22.70
CA GLU A 710 -15.50 -36.56 23.54
C GLU A 710 -16.47 -36.63 24.72
N GLU A 711 -16.86 -35.46 25.27
CA GLU A 711 -17.83 -35.37 26.37
C GLU A 711 -19.29 -35.43 25.88
N PHE A 712 -19.56 -35.11 24.60
CA PHE A 712 -20.89 -35.08 23.99
C PHE A 712 -21.78 -36.32 24.24
N PRO A 713 -21.30 -37.58 24.05
CA PRO A 713 -22.16 -38.77 24.13
C PRO A 713 -22.72 -39.03 25.54
N LYS A 714 -22.23 -38.35 26.57
CA LYS A 714 -22.67 -38.53 27.96
C LYS A 714 -23.99 -37.80 28.26
N PHE A 715 -24.57 -37.07 27.30
CA PHE A 715 -25.59 -36.04 27.57
C PHE A 715 -26.83 -36.04 26.70
N THR A 716 -26.70 -36.36 25.43
CA THR A 716 -27.75 -36.03 24.48
C THR A 716 -28.80 -37.12 24.35
N ARG A 717 -30.07 -36.72 24.51
CA ARG A 717 -31.27 -37.48 24.11
C ARG A 717 -31.60 -37.30 22.61
N SER A 718 -30.74 -36.64 21.82
CA SER A 718 -31.06 -36.12 20.49
C SER A 718 -30.56 -36.99 19.32
N ASN A 719 -31.32 -36.95 18.22
CA ASN A 719 -31.09 -37.61 16.92
C ASN A 719 -29.90 -37.01 16.13
N ILE A 720 -28.77 -36.72 16.78
CA ILE A 720 -27.57 -36.27 16.06
C ILE A 720 -26.96 -37.47 15.34
N ASP A 721 -26.60 -37.28 14.07
CA ASP A 721 -25.94 -38.29 13.26
C ASP A 721 -24.64 -38.75 13.95
N LEU A 722 -24.66 -39.97 14.51
CA LEU A 722 -23.54 -40.59 15.23
C LEU A 722 -22.29 -40.81 14.34
N ASN A 723 -22.39 -40.54 13.04
CA ASN A 723 -21.25 -40.60 12.13
C ASN A 723 -20.32 -39.38 12.23
N VAL A 724 -20.73 -38.30 12.89
CA VAL A 724 -19.88 -37.12 13.14
C VAL A 724 -18.97 -37.39 14.34
N LYS A 725 -17.65 -37.21 14.17
CA LYS A 725 -16.64 -37.46 15.21
C LYS A 725 -15.68 -36.27 15.38
N GLY A 726 -14.97 -36.25 16.50
CA GLY A 726 -13.89 -35.30 16.75
C GLY A 726 -14.37 -33.84 16.82
N PRO A 727 -13.60 -32.87 16.29
CA PRO A 727 -13.92 -31.44 16.38
C PRO A 727 -15.30 -31.07 15.80
N ALA A 728 -15.76 -31.76 14.76
CA ALA A 728 -17.08 -31.52 14.18
C ALA A 728 -18.22 -31.91 15.14
N LEU A 729 -18.04 -32.93 15.98
CA LEU A 729 -19.01 -33.32 16.99
C LEU A 729 -19.08 -32.27 18.11
N GLY A 730 -17.93 -31.73 18.53
CA GLY A 730 -17.88 -30.64 19.49
C GLY A 730 -18.53 -29.35 19.00
N LEU A 731 -18.42 -29.04 17.70
CA LEU A 731 -19.15 -27.93 17.09
C LEU A 731 -20.67 -28.10 17.24
N ALA A 732 -21.19 -29.31 16.97
CA ALA A 732 -22.60 -29.62 17.16
C ALA A 732 -23.01 -29.57 18.64
N TYR A 733 -22.13 -30.01 19.55
CA TYR A 733 -22.33 -29.89 20.99
C TYR A 733 -22.52 -28.43 21.41
N VAL A 734 -21.64 -27.54 20.97
CA VAL A 734 -21.70 -26.12 21.32
C VAL A 734 -23.01 -25.49 20.83
N ASP A 735 -23.48 -25.81 19.63
CA ASP A 735 -24.79 -25.29 19.16
C ASP A 735 -25.92 -25.69 20.12
N SER A 736 -25.97 -26.96 20.50
CA SER A 736 -26.98 -27.49 21.44
C SER A 736 -26.89 -26.80 22.80
N ILE A 737 -25.68 -26.71 23.37
CA ILE A 737 -25.48 -26.12 24.71
C ILE A 737 -25.79 -24.63 24.74
N LEU A 738 -25.41 -23.88 23.69
CA LEU A 738 -25.76 -22.45 23.62
C LEU A 738 -27.27 -22.23 23.51
N ASP A 739 -28.00 -23.16 22.89
CA ASP A 739 -29.47 -23.13 22.81
C ASP A 739 -30.09 -23.42 24.18
N ASP A 740 -29.60 -24.45 24.88
CA ASP A 740 -30.04 -24.81 26.23
C ASP A 740 -29.75 -23.68 27.24
N ILE A 741 -28.55 -23.07 27.20
CA ILE A 741 -28.22 -21.90 28.02
C ILE A 741 -29.18 -20.74 27.72
N THR A 742 -29.46 -20.49 26.44
CA THR A 742 -30.38 -19.43 26.04
C THR A 742 -31.78 -19.70 26.59
N ALA A 743 -32.28 -20.93 26.48
CA ALA A 743 -33.59 -21.31 26.99
C ALA A 743 -33.68 -21.15 28.52
N GLN A 744 -32.64 -21.56 29.26
CA GLN A 744 -32.62 -21.43 30.72
C GLN A 744 -32.60 -19.97 31.20
N LEU A 745 -31.88 -19.10 30.49
CA LEU A 745 -31.86 -17.66 30.79
C LEU A 745 -33.19 -16.94 30.51
N TYR A 746 -34.13 -17.59 29.83
CA TYR A 746 -35.47 -17.03 29.57
C TYR A 746 -36.51 -17.46 30.61
N ASP A 747 -36.25 -18.52 31.36
CA ASP A 747 -37.13 -19.02 32.40
C ASP A 747 -36.54 -18.70 33.78
N GLU A 748 -37.22 -17.79 34.51
CA GLU A 748 -36.80 -17.28 35.82
C GLU A 748 -36.56 -18.37 36.87
N GLN A 749 -37.21 -19.55 36.75
CA GLN A 749 -36.98 -20.66 37.66
C GLN A 749 -35.68 -21.37 37.31
N THR A 750 -35.46 -21.66 36.04
CA THR A 750 -34.24 -22.36 35.60
C THR A 750 -33.00 -21.49 35.63
N GLU A 751 -33.13 -20.17 35.42
CA GLU A 751 -32.03 -19.20 35.53
C GLU A 751 -31.36 -19.27 36.91
N LYS A 752 -32.13 -19.45 37.98
CA LYS A 752 -31.60 -19.58 39.35
C LYS A 752 -30.74 -20.83 39.56
N HIS A 753 -30.95 -21.86 38.74
CA HIS A 753 -30.23 -23.13 38.80
C HIS A 753 -29.23 -23.30 37.64
N ILE A 754 -28.91 -22.22 36.92
CA ILE A 754 -28.06 -22.31 35.72
C ILE A 754 -26.64 -22.80 36.04
N ASP A 755 -26.12 -22.55 37.24
CA ASP A 755 -24.83 -23.08 37.68
C ASP A 755 -24.87 -24.60 37.95
N GLU A 756 -26.05 -25.18 38.14
CA GLU A 756 -26.26 -26.64 38.25
C GLU A 756 -26.46 -27.28 36.87
N PHE A 757 -26.63 -26.48 35.80
CA PHE A 757 -26.77 -26.99 34.46
C PHE A 757 -25.49 -27.70 34.04
N ARG A 758 -25.59 -29.03 33.96
CA ARG A 758 -24.43 -29.91 33.77
C ARG A 758 -23.64 -29.60 32.48
N GLY A 759 -24.30 -29.17 31.40
CA GLY A 759 -23.62 -28.74 30.16
C GLY A 759 -22.78 -27.47 30.35
N LEU A 760 -23.24 -26.52 31.17
CA LEU A 760 -22.45 -25.35 31.56
C LEU A 760 -21.24 -25.76 32.42
N VAL A 761 -21.46 -26.57 33.45
CA VAL A 761 -20.41 -27.04 34.37
C VAL A 761 -19.27 -27.74 33.63
N GLU A 762 -19.59 -28.68 32.75
CA GLU A 762 -18.56 -29.41 32.01
C GLU A 762 -17.82 -28.53 31.01
N SER A 763 -18.54 -27.61 30.38
CA SER A 763 -17.90 -26.63 29.52
C SER A 763 -16.96 -25.72 30.31
N LYS A 764 -17.33 -25.27 31.52
CA LYS A 764 -16.43 -24.55 32.43
C LYS A 764 -15.18 -25.37 32.71
N ASN A 765 -15.33 -26.64 33.10
CA ASN A 765 -14.21 -27.54 33.38
C ASN A 765 -13.27 -27.68 32.18
N ILE A 766 -13.79 -27.81 30.96
CA ILE A 766 -12.96 -27.90 29.75
C ILE A 766 -12.11 -26.63 29.57
N PHE A 767 -12.69 -25.45 29.72
CA PHE A 767 -11.98 -24.18 29.55
C PHE A 767 -11.04 -23.85 30.72
N GLU A 768 -11.41 -24.19 31.95
CA GLU A 768 -10.57 -23.98 33.13
C GLU A 768 -9.31 -24.87 33.08
N ASN A 769 -9.44 -26.11 32.57
CA ASN A 769 -8.29 -26.99 32.32
C ASN A 769 -7.39 -26.53 31.17
N LEU A 770 -7.72 -25.44 30.46
CA LEU A 770 -6.82 -24.79 29.48
C LEU A 770 -5.97 -23.68 30.11
N GLN A 771 -6.31 -23.20 31.30
CA GLN A 771 -5.78 -21.94 31.84
C GLN A 771 -4.31 -21.96 32.22
N GLU A 772 -3.70 -23.12 32.43
CA GLU A 772 -2.35 -23.17 33.02
C GLU A 772 -1.22 -22.73 32.04
N ASP A 773 -1.43 -22.72 30.71
CA ASP A 773 -0.31 -22.58 29.75
C ASP A 773 -0.57 -21.77 28.45
N LEU A 774 -1.62 -20.93 28.38
CA LEU A 774 -2.01 -20.28 27.10
C LEU A 774 -1.73 -18.77 27.07
N GLU A 775 -0.48 -18.39 26.77
CA GLU A 775 -0.13 -17.00 26.51
C GLU A 775 -0.26 -16.62 25.02
N ILE A 776 -0.49 -15.34 24.73
CA ILE A 776 -0.61 -14.84 23.34
C ILE A 776 0.70 -15.06 22.58
N LYS A 777 1.85 -14.90 23.24
CA LYS A 777 3.19 -15.01 22.64
C LYS A 777 3.46 -16.39 22.03
N ASP A 778 2.84 -17.44 22.56
CA ASP A 778 3.02 -18.82 22.08
C ASP A 778 2.34 -19.06 20.72
N TYR A 779 1.46 -18.13 20.33
CA TYR A 779 0.76 -18.11 19.06
C TYR A 779 1.27 -17.00 18.13
N MET A 780 2.42 -16.41 18.42
CA MET A 780 3.07 -15.42 17.57
C MET A 780 4.18 -16.06 16.75
N TRP A 781 4.33 -15.67 15.48
CA TRP A 781 5.50 -16.07 14.70
C TRP A 781 6.80 -15.54 15.33
N SER A 782 7.91 -16.27 15.22
CA SER A 782 9.25 -15.72 15.45
C SER A 782 9.85 -15.32 14.11
N PHE A 783 10.12 -14.03 13.92
CA PHE A 783 10.73 -13.49 12.71
C PHE A 783 12.24 -13.38 12.80
#